data_AF-A0A3S3IC66-F1
#
_entry.id   AF-A0A3S3IC66-F1
#
_cell.length_a   1.000
_cell.length_b   1.000
_cell.length_c   1.000
_cell.angle_alpha   90.00
_cell.angle_beta   90.00
_cell.angle_gamma   90.00
#
_symmetry.space_group_name_H-M   'P 1'
#
loop_
_entity.id
_entity.type
_entity.pdbx_description
1 polymer ?
#
loop_
_entity_poly.entity_id
_entity_poly.type
_entity_poly.pdbx_seq_one_letter_code
_entity_poly.pdbx_strand_id
1 'polypeptide(L)'
;PELLKERDRSNPAAHRSALIRLEAARLKRNPPAGPVIAAGSTGSIPATAELLGVIAGLPNGAVVLPGLDRELDDASFAAITAPGARPATLGHPQYGLAKLIGGIGIPRRDVEEVVAATLPLALRAALVGEALRPAETTEYWTETRPRFTAGDVEQALAGVTLVEAANERDEAAAIAIALKRAVEAPGKRAALVTGDRALARRVSAELLRFGVVADDSGGAPLINTPAASLLRLALSAAFRPGDPVGLLSLLKHPLLGLGLERQSVRKAAELVELVALRGGTGRPDVTSVDALFETRLAELSGDTRQPFWFSRLTVPGIEQAHGMLGHLTKALSPLAAMRGEKDADIARLTRASVVALEDLGRAADGSLAELYAGDAGEKLAELLRGLVAASSPFTFAASEWPDVMEALIAPETVKPAQGTDRNIAIWGALEARLQDVDTLVIGGLNEGVWPRKPESDRFMSRLMKTGIDLEPPERRIGLAAHDFQMAMGAGDVVLTRSARSGDAPAVPSRWLQRILTFIGKEPATALRRRGDALLGWARALDAGEKTDFAPRPQPKPPLSMRPLHFSVTEIETLRRDPYAVYARRILNLMPLEPLIRDPGAAERGTLFHEILHLFSRRVEDPRAANALSSLIEAGRLCFAEAKLPSDIEAIWWPRFEKLAENVIEWEAGRADAVARRYAEERAEKTVVGRTGVTLSGYADRVDLLAGGMADILDYKTGSSPSKAQAHTLLSPQLALEGALLRRGAFRELGIREPSQLAFVRLKPNGEVFEESILEYNRKPRTANDLSEEAWARLERLLFHYADPTTGYLSRALPFREGEAGGDYDLLARVLEWSAGGASEDEAEG
;
A
#
# COMPACT_ATOMS: atom_id res chain seq x y z
N PRO A 1 -39.49 -4.00 15.43
CA PRO A 1 -38.94 -3.13 16.51
C PRO A 1 -40.04 -2.25 17.09
N GLU A 2 -40.19 -2.20 18.41
CA GLU A 2 -41.19 -1.38 19.10
C GLU A 2 -41.06 0.11 18.73
N LEU A 3 -39.83 0.62 18.64
CA LEU A 3 -39.54 2.00 18.22
C LEU A 3 -40.16 2.41 16.88
N LEU A 4 -40.26 1.48 15.91
CA LEU A 4 -40.93 1.79 14.64
C LEU A 4 -42.44 1.91 14.82
N LYS A 5 -43.03 1.06 15.67
CA LYS A 5 -44.46 1.09 16.00
C LYS A 5 -44.82 2.37 16.77
N GLU A 6 -43.97 2.77 17.72
CA GLU A 6 -44.11 4.03 18.48
C GLU A 6 -44.07 5.26 17.57
N ARG A 7 -43.30 5.21 16.47
CA ARG A 7 -43.16 6.30 15.50
C ARG A 7 -44.13 6.23 14.32
N ASP A 8 -45.08 5.29 14.34
CA ASP A 8 -45.99 4.99 13.23
C ASP A 8 -45.25 4.79 11.88
N ARG A 9 -44.12 4.07 11.95
CA ARG A 9 -43.30 3.69 10.80
C ARG A 9 -43.30 2.17 10.63
N SER A 10 -43.13 1.71 9.40
CA SER A 10 -42.98 0.28 9.09
C SER A 10 -41.54 -0.08 8.71
N ASN A 11 -41.13 -1.31 9.02
CA ASN A 11 -39.87 -1.84 8.50
C ASN A 11 -39.99 -2.00 6.96
N PRO A 12 -39.03 -1.51 6.16
CA PRO A 12 -39.10 -1.57 4.69
C PRO A 12 -39.32 -2.97 4.12
N ALA A 13 -38.68 -4.01 4.68
CA ALA A 13 -38.83 -5.38 4.23
C ALA A 13 -40.20 -5.98 4.61
N ALA A 14 -40.69 -5.68 5.81
CA ALA A 14 -42.03 -6.09 6.24
C ALA A 14 -43.12 -5.42 5.41
N HIS A 15 -42.99 -4.11 5.17
CA HIS A 15 -43.87 -3.34 4.32
C HIS A 15 -43.92 -3.90 2.89
N ARG A 16 -42.75 -4.11 2.26
CA ARG A 16 -42.65 -4.73 0.93
C ARG A 16 -43.35 -6.09 0.88
N SER A 17 -43.12 -6.94 1.88
CA SER A 17 -43.72 -8.29 1.94
C SER A 17 -45.24 -8.22 2.10
N ALA A 18 -45.74 -7.29 2.92
CA ALA A 18 -47.17 -7.05 3.09
C ALA A 18 -47.82 -6.54 1.79
N LEU A 19 -47.19 -5.58 1.10
CA LEU A 19 -47.67 -5.09 -0.20
C LEU A 19 -47.77 -6.21 -1.24
N ILE A 20 -46.75 -7.06 -1.35
CA ILE A 20 -46.75 -8.20 -2.29
C ILE A 20 -47.90 -9.16 -1.98
N ARG A 21 -48.13 -9.49 -0.70
CA ARG A 21 -49.23 -10.36 -0.29
C ARG A 21 -50.60 -9.74 -0.52
N LEU A 22 -50.74 -8.44 -0.28
CA LEU A 22 -51.97 -7.70 -0.58
C LEU A 22 -52.27 -7.72 -2.08
N GLU A 23 -51.25 -7.58 -2.92
CA GLU A 23 -51.39 -7.68 -4.37
C GLU A 23 -51.78 -9.09 -4.81
N ALA A 24 -51.17 -10.12 -4.23
CA ALA A 24 -51.57 -11.51 -4.45
C ALA A 24 -53.05 -11.74 -4.06
N ALA A 25 -53.48 -11.22 -2.90
CA ALA A 25 -54.88 -11.30 -2.47
C ALA A 25 -55.83 -10.51 -3.39
N ARG A 26 -55.38 -9.35 -3.92
CA ARG A 26 -56.14 -8.55 -4.88
C ARG A 26 -56.37 -9.33 -6.18
N LEU A 27 -55.30 -9.88 -6.76
CA LEU A 27 -55.36 -10.67 -7.98
C LEU A 27 -56.25 -11.90 -7.82
N LYS A 28 -56.19 -12.57 -6.67
CA LYS A 28 -57.04 -13.73 -6.38
C LYS A 28 -58.52 -13.35 -6.24
N ARG A 29 -58.85 -12.22 -5.62
CA ARG A 29 -60.24 -11.75 -5.45
C ARG A 29 -60.85 -11.18 -6.72
N ASN A 30 -60.05 -10.46 -7.52
CA ASN A 30 -60.50 -9.82 -8.75
C ASN A 30 -59.46 -10.02 -9.87
N PRO A 31 -59.45 -11.22 -10.50
CA PRO A 31 -58.56 -11.51 -11.62
C PRO A 31 -58.77 -10.52 -12.78
N PRO A 32 -57.70 -9.96 -13.37
CA PRO A 32 -57.82 -9.11 -14.56
C PRO A 32 -58.38 -9.89 -15.76
N ALA A 33 -59.05 -9.19 -16.68
CA ALA A 33 -59.52 -9.81 -17.92
C ALA A 33 -58.36 -10.17 -18.89
N GLY A 34 -57.30 -9.36 -18.90
CA GLY A 34 -56.10 -9.59 -19.70
C GLY A 34 -55.08 -10.53 -19.06
N PRO A 35 -54.00 -10.87 -19.78
CA PRO A 35 -52.97 -11.77 -19.27
C PRO A 35 -52.18 -11.16 -18.10
N VAL A 36 -51.82 -11.99 -17.13
CA VAL A 36 -50.94 -11.63 -16.00
C VAL A 36 -49.72 -12.53 -16.04
N ILE A 37 -48.58 -11.98 -16.42
CA ILE A 37 -47.35 -12.75 -16.64
C ILE A 37 -46.27 -12.30 -15.64
N ALA A 38 -45.67 -13.25 -14.94
CA ALA A 38 -44.46 -13.03 -14.16
C ALA A 38 -43.29 -13.82 -14.77
N ALA A 39 -42.23 -13.14 -15.18
CA ALA A 39 -41.09 -13.75 -15.86
C ALA A 39 -39.77 -13.46 -15.13
N GLY A 40 -38.86 -14.44 -15.11
CA GLY A 40 -37.48 -14.28 -14.63
C GLY A 40 -37.29 -14.29 -13.10
N SER A 41 -38.36 -14.46 -12.32
CA SER A 41 -38.26 -14.56 -10.86
C SER A 41 -38.04 -16.01 -10.42
N THR A 42 -37.09 -16.23 -9.50
CA THR A 42 -36.82 -17.54 -8.88
C THR A 42 -37.55 -17.74 -7.55
N GLY A 43 -38.45 -16.82 -7.16
CA GLY A 43 -39.27 -16.96 -5.94
C GLY A 43 -38.49 -16.97 -4.62
N SER A 44 -37.30 -16.38 -4.56
CA SER A 44 -36.41 -16.44 -3.39
C SER A 44 -36.97 -15.78 -2.11
N ILE A 45 -37.98 -14.90 -2.23
CA ILE A 45 -38.68 -14.30 -1.10
C ILE A 45 -40.03 -15.02 -0.95
N PRO A 46 -40.42 -15.50 0.25
CA PRO A 46 -41.67 -16.23 0.45
C PRO A 46 -42.91 -15.50 -0.07
N ALA A 47 -43.05 -14.20 0.23
CA ALA A 47 -44.15 -13.39 -0.29
C ALA A 47 -44.19 -13.34 -1.83
N THR A 48 -43.03 -13.31 -2.49
CA THR A 48 -42.95 -13.36 -3.95
C THR A 48 -43.33 -14.73 -4.48
N ALA A 49 -42.89 -15.82 -3.85
CA ALA A 49 -43.32 -17.18 -4.22
C ALA A 49 -44.85 -17.36 -4.08
N GLU A 50 -45.45 -16.83 -3.00
CA GLU A 50 -46.90 -16.79 -2.81
C GLU A 50 -47.60 -16.04 -3.96
N LEU A 51 -47.10 -14.87 -4.34
CA LEU A 51 -47.62 -14.10 -5.48
C LEU A 51 -47.49 -14.87 -6.81
N LEU A 52 -46.34 -15.51 -7.07
CA LEU A 52 -46.13 -16.32 -8.27
C LEU A 52 -47.11 -17.50 -8.33
N GLY A 53 -47.36 -18.16 -7.21
CA GLY A 53 -48.37 -19.23 -7.12
C GLY A 53 -49.79 -18.72 -7.42
N VAL A 54 -50.15 -17.52 -6.94
CA VAL A 54 -51.43 -16.91 -7.30
C VAL A 54 -51.49 -16.63 -8.80
N ILE A 55 -50.45 -16.02 -9.38
CA ILE A 55 -50.40 -15.69 -10.81
C ILE A 55 -50.52 -16.96 -11.65
N ALA A 56 -49.78 -18.01 -11.32
CA ALA A 56 -49.84 -19.30 -12.03
C ALA A 56 -51.24 -19.94 -12.01
N GLY A 57 -52.06 -19.64 -10.99
CA GLY A 57 -53.43 -20.15 -10.85
C GLY A 57 -54.52 -19.24 -11.43
N LEU A 58 -54.20 -18.08 -12.02
CA LEU A 58 -55.20 -17.22 -12.65
C LEU A 58 -55.64 -17.79 -14.01
N PRO A 59 -56.88 -17.54 -14.47
CA PRO A 59 -57.37 -18.05 -15.76
C PRO A 59 -56.50 -17.65 -16.98
N ASN A 60 -55.96 -16.43 -16.97
CA ASN A 60 -55.04 -15.91 -17.99
C ASN A 60 -53.65 -15.60 -17.38
N GLY A 61 -53.25 -16.37 -16.38
CA GLY A 61 -51.98 -16.19 -15.67
C GLY A 61 -50.87 -17.08 -16.19
N ALA A 62 -49.63 -16.59 -16.20
CA ALA A 62 -48.47 -17.40 -16.54
C ALA A 62 -47.23 -17.01 -15.71
N VAL A 63 -46.43 -18.01 -15.35
CA VAL A 63 -45.12 -17.83 -14.72
C VAL A 63 -44.05 -18.43 -15.60
N VAL A 64 -43.10 -17.60 -16.06
CA VAL A 64 -41.97 -18.03 -16.90
C VAL A 64 -40.74 -18.20 -16.03
N LEU A 65 -40.30 -19.45 -15.87
CA LEU A 65 -39.16 -19.83 -15.03
C LEU A 65 -37.84 -19.75 -15.83
N PRO A 66 -36.79 -19.10 -15.29
CA PRO A 66 -35.50 -19.01 -15.99
C PRO A 66 -34.70 -20.31 -15.82
N GLY A 67 -34.62 -21.13 -16.86
CA GLY A 67 -33.69 -22.28 -16.91
C GLY A 67 -34.00 -23.40 -15.91
N LEU A 68 -35.28 -23.79 -15.78
CA LEU A 68 -35.67 -25.02 -15.08
C LEU A 68 -35.15 -26.23 -15.85
N ASP A 69 -34.35 -27.08 -15.20
CA ASP A 69 -33.82 -28.30 -15.79
C ASP A 69 -34.89 -29.40 -15.88
N ARG A 70 -35.33 -29.69 -17.11
CA ARG A 70 -36.33 -30.73 -17.42
C ARG A 70 -35.70 -32.10 -17.71
N GLU A 71 -34.39 -32.18 -17.92
CA GLU A 71 -33.68 -33.36 -18.40
C GLU A 71 -33.05 -34.18 -17.26
N LEU A 72 -32.68 -33.53 -16.15
CA LEU A 72 -32.13 -34.21 -14.98
C LEU A 72 -33.04 -35.36 -14.53
N ASP A 73 -32.50 -36.53 -14.23
CA ASP A 73 -33.33 -37.68 -13.82
C ASP A 73 -34.11 -37.41 -12.52
N ASP A 74 -35.27 -38.06 -12.35
CA ASP A 74 -36.16 -37.81 -11.21
C ASP A 74 -35.51 -38.10 -9.85
N ALA A 75 -34.60 -39.08 -9.77
CA ALA A 75 -33.89 -39.40 -8.53
C ALA A 75 -32.91 -38.28 -8.15
N SER A 76 -32.12 -37.78 -9.12
CA SER A 76 -31.24 -36.64 -8.94
C SER A 76 -32.01 -35.36 -8.63
N PHE A 77 -33.15 -35.12 -9.29
CA PHE A 77 -33.97 -33.92 -9.02
C PHE A 77 -34.59 -33.97 -7.61
N ALA A 78 -35.10 -35.12 -7.19
CA ALA A 78 -35.65 -35.32 -5.84
C ALA A 78 -34.59 -35.12 -4.74
N ALA A 79 -33.33 -35.49 -5.00
CA ALA A 79 -32.22 -35.28 -4.06
C ALA A 79 -31.98 -33.80 -3.74
N ILE A 80 -32.31 -32.88 -4.67
CA ILE A 80 -32.11 -31.44 -4.48
C ILE A 80 -33.00 -30.87 -3.36
N THR A 81 -34.23 -31.36 -3.23
CA THR A 81 -35.23 -30.85 -2.28
C THR A 81 -35.56 -31.85 -1.16
N ALA A 82 -34.75 -32.89 -0.98
CA ALA A 82 -34.99 -33.92 0.03
C ALA A 82 -35.09 -33.32 1.46
N PRO A 83 -36.06 -33.76 2.28
CA PRO A 83 -36.13 -33.37 3.69
C PRO A 83 -34.84 -33.74 4.43
N GLY A 84 -34.23 -32.78 5.14
CA GLY A 84 -32.95 -32.98 5.81
C GLY A 84 -31.72 -32.95 4.88
N ALA A 85 -31.87 -32.44 3.65
CA ALA A 85 -30.77 -32.24 2.72
C ALA A 85 -29.60 -31.49 3.37
N ARG A 86 -28.38 -31.90 3.04
CA ARG A 86 -27.17 -31.27 3.56
C ARG A 86 -27.12 -29.81 3.11
N PRO A 87 -26.52 -28.90 3.89
CA PRO A 87 -26.33 -27.51 3.47
C PRO A 87 -25.66 -27.36 2.09
N ALA A 88 -24.83 -28.32 1.68
CA ALA A 88 -24.21 -28.35 0.36
C ALA A 88 -25.21 -28.45 -0.81
N THR A 89 -26.34 -29.14 -0.62
CA THR A 89 -27.39 -29.32 -1.64
C THR A 89 -28.10 -28.01 -1.98
N LEU A 90 -28.17 -27.06 -1.03
CA LEU A 90 -28.69 -25.71 -1.26
C LEU A 90 -27.78 -24.88 -2.20
N GLY A 91 -26.55 -25.36 -2.43
CA GLY A 91 -25.60 -24.84 -3.40
C GLY A 91 -25.86 -25.29 -4.84
N HIS A 92 -26.88 -26.13 -5.09
CA HIS A 92 -27.22 -26.60 -6.44
C HIS A 92 -27.99 -25.51 -7.24
N PRO A 93 -27.72 -25.34 -8.55
CA PRO A 93 -28.38 -24.32 -9.38
C PRO A 93 -29.91 -24.43 -9.40
N GLN A 94 -30.45 -25.65 -9.41
CA GLN A 94 -31.89 -25.90 -9.54
C GLN A 94 -32.66 -25.85 -8.19
N TYR A 95 -31.99 -25.70 -7.04
CA TYR A 95 -32.64 -25.74 -5.72
C TYR A 95 -33.78 -24.72 -5.57
N GLY A 96 -33.53 -23.47 -5.99
CA GLY A 96 -34.53 -22.41 -5.89
C GLY A 96 -35.79 -22.67 -6.71
N LEU A 97 -35.61 -23.14 -7.95
CA LEU A 97 -36.70 -23.44 -8.87
C LEU A 97 -37.47 -24.68 -8.42
N ALA A 98 -36.78 -25.73 -7.96
CA ALA A 98 -37.41 -26.93 -7.42
C ALA A 98 -38.28 -26.61 -6.19
N LYS A 99 -37.79 -25.77 -5.27
CA LYS A 99 -38.57 -25.28 -4.12
C LYS A 99 -39.77 -24.44 -4.56
N LEU A 100 -39.61 -23.59 -5.58
CA LEU A 100 -40.70 -22.75 -6.10
C LEU A 100 -41.82 -23.60 -6.71
N ILE A 101 -41.52 -24.51 -7.64
CA ILE A 101 -42.56 -25.34 -8.27
C ILE A 101 -43.23 -26.28 -7.25
N GLY A 102 -42.46 -26.78 -6.27
CA GLY A 102 -42.98 -27.55 -5.15
C GLY A 102 -43.92 -26.72 -4.26
N GLY A 103 -43.59 -25.44 -4.02
CA GLY A 103 -44.44 -24.50 -3.28
C GLY A 103 -45.71 -24.09 -4.04
N ILE A 104 -45.66 -24.05 -5.37
CA ILE A 104 -46.84 -23.82 -6.23
C ILE A 104 -47.71 -25.10 -6.30
N GLY A 105 -47.09 -26.28 -6.18
CA GLY A 105 -47.78 -27.58 -6.23
C GLY A 105 -47.87 -28.17 -7.64
N ILE A 106 -46.98 -27.78 -8.55
CA ILE A 106 -46.95 -28.27 -9.94
C ILE A 106 -45.74 -29.20 -10.12
N PRO A 107 -45.91 -30.41 -10.69
CA PRO A 107 -44.78 -31.28 -10.97
C PRO A 107 -43.96 -30.74 -12.14
N ARG A 108 -42.64 -30.95 -12.10
CA ARG A 108 -41.70 -30.47 -13.13
C ARG A 108 -42.11 -30.78 -14.57
N ARG A 109 -42.67 -31.97 -14.81
CA ARG A 109 -43.09 -32.43 -16.13
C ARG A 109 -44.24 -31.59 -16.74
N ASP A 110 -45.01 -30.91 -15.91
CA ASP A 110 -46.12 -30.05 -16.33
C ASP A 110 -45.64 -28.61 -16.66
N VAL A 111 -44.34 -28.34 -16.51
CA VAL A 111 -43.73 -27.09 -16.98
C VAL A 111 -43.32 -27.25 -18.44
N GLU A 112 -43.88 -26.40 -19.29
CA GLU A 112 -43.62 -26.38 -20.73
C GLU A 112 -42.46 -25.44 -21.09
N GLU A 113 -41.77 -25.76 -22.18
CA GLU A 113 -40.74 -24.89 -22.76
C GLU A 113 -41.39 -23.85 -23.67
N VAL A 114 -41.15 -22.58 -23.39
CA VAL A 114 -41.78 -21.46 -24.11
C VAL A 114 -41.22 -21.31 -25.53
N VAL A 115 -39.91 -21.54 -25.69
CA VAL A 115 -39.20 -21.45 -26.98
C VAL A 115 -38.13 -22.53 -27.00
N ALA A 116 -38.16 -23.40 -28.01
CA ALA A 116 -37.15 -24.42 -28.19
C ALA A 116 -35.78 -23.80 -28.50
N ALA A 117 -34.75 -24.19 -27.75
CA ALA A 117 -33.38 -23.81 -28.04
C ALA A 117 -32.87 -24.45 -29.34
N THR A 118 -31.91 -23.79 -30.01
CA THR A 118 -31.20 -24.42 -31.13
C THR A 118 -30.46 -25.67 -30.63
N LEU A 119 -30.28 -26.67 -31.51
CA LEU A 119 -29.66 -27.94 -31.12
C LEU A 119 -28.31 -27.77 -30.37
N PRO A 120 -27.36 -26.90 -30.81
CA PRO A 120 -26.12 -26.69 -30.06
C PRO A 120 -26.34 -26.17 -28.63
N LEU A 121 -27.27 -25.23 -28.44
CA LEU A 121 -27.58 -24.66 -27.12
C LEU A 121 -28.35 -25.65 -26.25
N ALA A 122 -29.26 -26.44 -26.81
CA ALA A 122 -29.97 -27.50 -26.12
C ALA A 122 -28.98 -28.57 -25.61
N LEU A 123 -28.05 -29.03 -26.46
CA LEU A 123 -27.00 -29.96 -26.10
C LEU A 123 -26.08 -29.39 -25.01
N ARG A 124 -25.72 -28.11 -25.10
CA ARG A 124 -24.91 -27.43 -24.08
C ARG A 124 -25.65 -27.34 -22.75
N ALA A 125 -26.93 -26.97 -22.76
CA ALA A 125 -27.74 -26.89 -21.55
C ALA A 125 -27.85 -28.25 -20.85
N ALA A 126 -28.12 -29.33 -21.60
CA ALA A 126 -28.15 -30.69 -21.08
C ALA A 126 -26.78 -31.12 -20.51
N LEU A 127 -25.69 -30.85 -21.23
CA LEU A 127 -24.32 -31.17 -20.80
C LEU A 127 -23.95 -30.42 -19.51
N VAL A 128 -24.26 -29.13 -19.41
CA VAL A 128 -23.99 -28.31 -18.21
C VAL A 128 -24.86 -28.77 -17.04
N GLY A 129 -26.13 -29.10 -17.26
CA GLY A 129 -27.02 -29.68 -16.24
C GLY A 129 -26.44 -30.97 -15.66
N GLU A 130 -25.99 -31.87 -16.54
CA GLU A 130 -25.33 -33.12 -16.15
C GLU A 130 -24.02 -32.89 -15.38
N ALA A 131 -23.17 -32.00 -15.88
CA ALA A 131 -21.93 -31.62 -15.19
C ALA A 131 -22.19 -30.97 -13.82
N LEU A 132 -23.32 -30.30 -13.61
CA LEU A 132 -23.65 -29.62 -12.36
C LEU A 132 -24.58 -30.41 -11.43
N ARG A 133 -24.88 -31.69 -11.73
CA ARG A 133 -25.78 -32.51 -10.90
C ARG A 133 -25.38 -32.54 -9.41
N PRO A 134 -26.29 -32.93 -8.50
CA PRO A 134 -25.99 -33.07 -7.08
C PRO A 134 -24.76 -33.95 -6.80
N ALA A 135 -24.00 -33.60 -5.77
CA ALA A 135 -22.81 -34.38 -5.39
C ALA A 135 -23.19 -35.82 -5.02
N GLU A 136 -24.39 -35.98 -4.45
CA GLU A 136 -25.00 -37.23 -4.00
C GLU A 136 -25.35 -38.21 -5.13
N THR A 137 -25.39 -37.76 -6.39
CA THR A 137 -25.72 -38.62 -7.54
C THR A 137 -24.65 -38.58 -8.64
N THR A 138 -23.45 -38.08 -8.34
CA THR A 138 -22.34 -37.91 -9.30
C THR A 138 -21.88 -39.23 -9.93
N GLU A 139 -22.12 -40.38 -9.28
CA GLU A 139 -21.87 -41.72 -9.81
C GLU A 139 -22.55 -42.01 -11.15
N TYR A 140 -23.72 -41.41 -11.40
CA TYR A 140 -24.48 -41.56 -12.65
C TYR A 140 -23.82 -40.85 -13.85
N TRP A 141 -22.73 -40.11 -13.67
CA TRP A 141 -21.92 -39.63 -14.80
C TRP A 141 -21.43 -40.76 -15.70
N THR A 142 -21.16 -41.94 -15.13
CA THR A 142 -20.73 -43.12 -15.90
C THR A 142 -21.80 -43.57 -16.90
N GLU A 143 -23.07 -43.36 -16.58
CA GLU A 143 -24.23 -43.77 -17.40
C GLU A 143 -24.73 -42.65 -18.33
N THR A 144 -24.59 -41.40 -17.91
CA THR A 144 -25.10 -40.23 -18.65
C THR A 144 -24.12 -39.68 -19.66
N ARG A 145 -22.81 -39.73 -19.36
CA ARG A 145 -21.78 -39.25 -20.29
C ARG A 145 -21.81 -39.97 -21.65
N PRO A 146 -22.01 -41.31 -21.75
CA PRO A 146 -22.13 -41.99 -23.04
C PRO A 146 -23.34 -41.59 -23.88
N ARG A 147 -24.32 -40.85 -23.32
CA ARG A 147 -25.47 -40.33 -24.07
C ARG A 147 -25.10 -39.19 -25.01
N PHE A 148 -23.96 -38.52 -24.75
CA PHE A 148 -23.44 -37.48 -25.63
C PHE A 148 -22.39 -38.08 -26.55
N THR A 149 -22.65 -38.09 -27.86
CA THR A 149 -21.64 -38.49 -28.83
C THR A 149 -20.52 -37.44 -28.89
N ALA A 150 -19.37 -37.79 -29.46
CA ALA A 150 -18.28 -36.83 -29.65
C ALA A 150 -18.73 -35.60 -30.48
N GLY A 151 -19.57 -35.82 -31.50
CA GLY A 151 -20.16 -34.76 -32.30
C GLY A 151 -21.14 -33.88 -31.53
N ASP A 152 -21.90 -34.44 -30.60
CA ASP A 152 -22.79 -33.66 -29.72
C ASP A 152 -21.99 -32.74 -28.80
N VAL A 153 -20.91 -33.26 -28.20
CA VAL A 153 -20.03 -32.48 -27.33
C VAL A 153 -19.32 -31.36 -28.11
N GLU A 154 -18.88 -31.64 -29.34
CA GLU A 154 -18.27 -30.64 -30.20
C GLU A 154 -19.26 -29.51 -30.56
N GLN A 155 -20.49 -29.86 -30.96
CA GLN A 155 -21.53 -28.87 -31.26
C GLN A 155 -21.91 -28.06 -30.02
N ALA A 156 -22.11 -28.73 -28.87
CA ALA A 156 -22.42 -28.07 -27.60
C ALA A 156 -21.36 -27.03 -27.22
N LEU A 157 -20.09 -27.33 -27.47
CA LEU A 157 -18.95 -26.52 -27.05
C LEU A 157 -18.35 -25.66 -28.16
N ALA A 158 -18.96 -25.60 -29.35
CA ALA A 158 -18.40 -24.88 -30.50
C ALA A 158 -18.12 -23.40 -30.19
N GLY A 159 -19.05 -22.71 -29.53
CA GLY A 159 -18.95 -21.31 -29.11
C GLY A 159 -18.30 -21.08 -27.74
N VAL A 160 -17.72 -22.11 -27.11
CA VAL A 160 -17.11 -21.97 -25.76
C VAL A 160 -15.60 -21.84 -25.87
N THR A 161 -14.99 -20.89 -25.16
CA THR A 161 -13.54 -20.72 -25.07
C THR A 161 -13.10 -20.76 -23.62
N LEU A 162 -11.95 -21.38 -23.32
CA LEU A 162 -11.36 -21.40 -21.97
C LEU A 162 -9.99 -20.73 -21.98
N VAL A 163 -9.85 -19.64 -21.23
CA VAL A 163 -8.59 -18.94 -20.97
C VAL A 163 -8.07 -19.30 -19.58
N GLU A 164 -6.91 -19.93 -19.51
CA GLU A 164 -6.18 -20.16 -18.26
C GLU A 164 -4.90 -19.31 -18.24
N ALA A 165 -5.00 -18.11 -17.67
CA ALA A 165 -3.93 -17.13 -17.62
C ALA A 165 -2.93 -17.41 -16.48
N ALA A 166 -1.68 -16.98 -16.63
CA ALA A 166 -0.67 -17.19 -15.58
C ALA A 166 -0.94 -16.35 -14.32
N ASN A 167 -1.51 -15.16 -14.50
CA ASN A 167 -1.79 -14.18 -13.45
C ASN A 167 -3.02 -13.31 -13.83
N GLU A 168 -3.48 -12.47 -12.91
CA GLU A 168 -4.66 -11.61 -13.09
C GLU A 168 -4.49 -10.53 -14.19
N ARG A 169 -3.26 -10.10 -14.48
CA ARG A 169 -2.97 -9.14 -15.56
C ARG A 169 -3.14 -9.80 -16.93
N ASP A 170 -2.55 -10.97 -17.12
CA ASP A 170 -2.70 -11.77 -18.32
C ASP A 170 -4.18 -12.10 -18.58
N GLU A 171 -4.95 -12.40 -17.52
CA GLU A 171 -6.39 -12.63 -17.61
C GLU A 171 -7.14 -11.38 -18.09
N ALA A 172 -6.89 -10.23 -17.46
CA ALA A 172 -7.55 -8.98 -17.82
C ALA A 172 -7.26 -8.56 -19.28
N ALA A 173 -6.01 -8.71 -19.73
CA ALA A 173 -5.62 -8.41 -21.11
C ALA A 173 -6.32 -9.34 -22.12
N ALA A 174 -6.38 -10.64 -21.83
CA ALA A 174 -7.08 -11.60 -22.68
C ALA A 174 -8.60 -11.33 -22.74
N ILE A 175 -9.23 -10.95 -21.62
CA ILE A 175 -10.63 -10.53 -21.59
C ILE A 175 -10.86 -9.28 -22.45
N ALA A 176 -10.02 -8.25 -22.30
CA ALA A 176 -10.15 -7.00 -23.06
C ALA A 176 -10.06 -7.28 -24.58
N ILE A 177 -9.16 -8.15 -25.01
CA ILE A 177 -9.04 -8.58 -26.41
C ILE A 177 -10.28 -9.37 -26.85
N ALA A 178 -10.80 -10.28 -26.02
CA ALA A 178 -12.00 -11.04 -26.33
C ALA A 178 -13.23 -10.12 -26.52
N LEU A 179 -13.43 -9.15 -25.62
CA LEU A 179 -14.50 -8.15 -25.72
C LEU A 179 -14.33 -7.28 -26.96
N LYS A 180 -13.10 -6.78 -27.20
CA LYS A 180 -12.84 -5.92 -28.36
C LYS A 180 -13.09 -6.63 -29.67
N ARG A 181 -12.64 -7.89 -29.79
CA ARG A 181 -12.83 -8.74 -30.97
C ARG A 181 -14.30 -9.06 -31.20
N ALA A 182 -15.07 -9.32 -30.14
CA ALA A 182 -16.49 -9.64 -30.27
C ALA A 182 -17.30 -8.51 -30.91
N VAL A 183 -16.94 -7.25 -30.65
CA VAL A 183 -17.64 -6.07 -31.19
C VAL A 183 -17.02 -5.50 -32.47
N GLU A 184 -16.03 -6.17 -33.07
CA GLU A 184 -15.48 -5.76 -34.39
C GLU A 184 -16.52 -5.90 -35.50
N ALA A 185 -17.40 -6.90 -35.40
CA ALA A 185 -18.52 -7.05 -36.31
C ALA A 185 -19.62 -6.01 -35.97
N PRO A 186 -20.06 -5.18 -36.93
CA PRO A 186 -21.08 -4.17 -36.68
C PRO A 186 -22.36 -4.77 -36.09
N GLY A 187 -22.88 -4.14 -35.03
CA GLY A 187 -24.12 -4.54 -34.36
C GLY A 187 -23.98 -5.65 -33.31
N LYS A 188 -22.77 -6.20 -33.11
CA LYS A 188 -22.51 -7.18 -32.06
C LYS A 188 -22.27 -6.52 -30.70
N ARG A 189 -22.76 -7.14 -29.64
CA ARG A 189 -22.58 -6.72 -28.25
C ARG A 189 -21.84 -7.79 -27.46
N ALA A 190 -21.01 -7.35 -26.52
CA ALA A 190 -20.26 -8.22 -25.63
C ALA A 190 -20.29 -7.72 -24.20
N ALA A 191 -20.21 -8.63 -23.24
CA ALA A 191 -20.12 -8.24 -21.84
C ALA A 191 -19.20 -9.14 -21.02
N LEU A 192 -18.56 -8.57 -20.02
CA LEU A 192 -17.88 -9.30 -18.96
C LEU A 192 -18.81 -9.43 -17.75
N VAL A 193 -18.97 -10.65 -17.25
CA VAL A 193 -19.64 -10.95 -15.98
C VAL A 193 -18.61 -11.42 -14.98
N THR A 194 -18.43 -10.69 -13.90
CA THR A 194 -17.52 -11.10 -12.82
C THR A 194 -17.96 -10.60 -11.45
N GLY A 195 -17.75 -11.44 -10.44
CA GLY A 195 -17.87 -11.03 -9.03
C GLY A 195 -16.62 -10.30 -8.51
N ASP A 196 -15.53 -10.27 -9.28
CA ASP A 196 -14.26 -9.66 -8.89
C ASP A 196 -14.15 -8.22 -9.42
N ARG A 197 -14.28 -7.26 -8.49
CA ARG A 197 -14.15 -5.83 -8.80
C ARG A 197 -12.72 -5.40 -9.11
N ALA A 198 -11.69 -6.15 -8.69
CA ALA A 198 -10.32 -5.88 -9.12
C ALA A 198 -10.13 -6.31 -10.58
N LEU A 199 -10.63 -7.48 -10.97
CA LEU A 199 -10.61 -7.93 -12.37
C LEU A 199 -11.37 -6.96 -13.28
N ALA A 200 -12.59 -6.57 -12.91
CA ALA A 200 -13.39 -5.59 -13.66
C ALA A 200 -12.60 -4.30 -13.93
N ARG A 201 -11.97 -3.72 -12.90
CA ARG A 201 -11.15 -2.50 -13.05
C ARG A 201 -9.93 -2.70 -13.94
N ARG A 202 -9.23 -3.85 -13.82
CA ARG A 202 -8.09 -4.17 -14.70
C ARG A 202 -8.54 -4.28 -16.15
N VAL A 203 -9.67 -4.94 -16.41
CA VAL A 203 -10.25 -5.04 -17.76
C VAL A 203 -10.64 -3.67 -18.30
N SER A 204 -11.31 -2.82 -17.52
CA SER A 204 -11.62 -1.45 -17.92
C SER A 204 -10.35 -0.66 -18.29
N ALA A 205 -9.25 -0.84 -17.54
CA ALA A 205 -7.98 -0.20 -17.85
C ALA A 205 -7.32 -0.75 -19.14
N GLU A 206 -7.34 -2.07 -19.35
CA GLU A 206 -6.82 -2.68 -20.58
C GLU A 206 -7.65 -2.29 -21.82
N LEU A 207 -8.97 -2.12 -21.68
CA LEU A 207 -9.85 -1.66 -22.77
C LEU A 207 -9.50 -0.25 -23.26
N LEU A 208 -8.96 0.62 -22.40
CA LEU A 208 -8.49 1.95 -22.80
C LEU A 208 -7.37 1.90 -23.84
N ARG A 209 -6.57 0.81 -23.89
CA ARG A 209 -5.54 0.60 -24.94
C ARG A 209 -6.15 0.53 -26.34
N PHE A 210 -7.43 0.14 -26.42
CA PHE A 210 -8.21 0.07 -27.65
C PHE A 210 -9.15 1.27 -27.84
N GLY A 211 -9.05 2.30 -26.98
CA GLY A 211 -9.95 3.45 -26.98
C GLY A 211 -11.38 3.14 -26.55
N VAL A 212 -11.59 2.00 -25.87
CA VAL A 212 -12.91 1.56 -25.39
C VAL A 212 -13.08 1.94 -23.93
N VAL A 213 -14.16 2.65 -23.61
CA VAL A 213 -14.62 2.91 -22.25
C VAL A 213 -15.86 2.06 -21.99
N ALA A 214 -15.72 0.95 -21.26
CA ALA A 214 -16.84 0.05 -21.01
C ALA A 214 -17.88 0.64 -20.05
N ASP A 215 -19.15 0.25 -20.23
CA ASP A 215 -20.22 0.51 -19.26
C ASP A 215 -20.09 -0.45 -18.07
N ASP A 216 -19.46 -0.01 -16.98
CA ASP A 216 -19.28 -0.79 -15.76
C ASP A 216 -20.40 -0.52 -14.74
N SER A 217 -21.33 -1.46 -14.63
CA SER A 217 -22.52 -1.34 -13.76
C SER A 217 -22.17 -1.21 -12.28
N GLY A 218 -20.99 -1.68 -11.87
CA GLY A 218 -20.49 -1.62 -10.49
C GLY A 218 -19.75 -0.32 -10.15
N GLY A 219 -19.39 0.48 -11.15
CA GLY A 219 -18.73 1.78 -10.96
C GLY A 219 -17.37 1.74 -10.26
N ALA A 220 -16.82 2.93 -10.00
CA ALA A 220 -15.61 3.12 -9.21
C ALA A 220 -15.95 3.49 -7.75
N PRO A 221 -15.23 2.99 -6.74
CA PRO A 221 -15.43 3.42 -5.35
C PRO A 221 -15.22 4.94 -5.21
N LEU A 222 -16.19 5.65 -4.62
CA LEU A 222 -16.13 7.11 -4.44
C LEU A 222 -14.89 7.53 -3.64
N ILE A 223 -14.51 6.72 -2.66
CA ILE A 223 -13.36 6.92 -1.78
C ILE A 223 -12.02 7.08 -2.51
N ASN A 224 -11.91 6.57 -3.74
CA ASN A 224 -10.69 6.62 -4.55
C ASN A 224 -10.70 7.79 -5.56
N THR A 225 -11.72 8.64 -5.54
CA THR A 225 -11.82 9.80 -6.43
C THR A 225 -11.04 11.00 -5.88
N PRO A 226 -10.51 11.89 -6.74
CA PRO A 226 -9.72 13.04 -6.29
C PRO A 226 -10.42 13.93 -5.26
N ALA A 227 -11.72 14.19 -5.39
CA ALA A 227 -12.46 15.02 -4.45
C ALA A 227 -12.60 14.36 -3.07
N ALA A 228 -12.89 13.04 -3.04
CA ALA A 228 -12.96 12.28 -1.80
C ALA A 228 -11.59 12.10 -1.14
N SER A 229 -10.51 11.94 -1.92
CA SER A 229 -9.16 11.87 -1.37
C SER A 229 -8.72 13.21 -0.76
N LEU A 230 -9.07 14.34 -1.37
CA LEU A 230 -8.82 15.67 -0.78
C LEU A 230 -9.52 15.79 0.59
N LEU A 231 -10.79 15.40 0.67
CA LEU A 231 -11.54 15.39 1.93
C LEU A 231 -10.86 14.51 2.99
N ARG A 232 -10.48 13.29 2.63
CA ARG A 232 -9.79 12.36 3.57
C ARG A 232 -8.47 12.91 4.06
N LEU A 233 -7.65 13.47 3.17
CA LEU A 233 -6.37 14.09 3.53
C LEU A 233 -6.56 15.31 4.41
N ALA A 234 -7.57 16.15 4.13
CA ALA A 234 -7.94 17.30 4.95
C ALA A 234 -8.33 16.87 6.38
N LEU A 235 -9.18 15.84 6.51
CA LEU A 235 -9.58 15.30 7.81
C LEU A 235 -8.41 14.66 8.54
N SER A 236 -7.56 13.90 7.86
CA SER A 236 -6.36 13.32 8.47
C SER A 236 -5.43 14.41 8.98
N ALA A 237 -5.12 15.41 8.16
CA ALA A 237 -4.24 16.51 8.55
C ALA A 237 -4.83 17.35 9.70
N ALA A 238 -6.15 17.52 9.73
CA ALA A 238 -6.82 18.28 10.80
C ALA A 238 -6.98 17.50 12.12
N PHE A 239 -7.12 16.18 12.11
CA PHE A 239 -7.39 15.39 13.32
C PHE A 239 -6.23 14.50 13.79
N ARG A 240 -5.21 14.28 12.96
CA ARG A 240 -4.02 13.45 13.27
C ARG A 240 -2.74 14.30 13.14
N PRO A 241 -2.48 15.22 14.08
CA PRO A 241 -1.27 16.04 14.04
C PRO A 241 -0.02 15.18 14.22
N GLY A 242 1.12 15.65 13.69
CA GLY A 242 2.39 14.94 13.73
C GLY A 242 2.62 13.97 12.58
N ASP A 243 1.70 13.85 11.61
CA ASP A 243 1.90 13.07 10.38
C ASP A 243 2.42 13.96 9.22
N PRO A 244 3.75 14.00 8.99
CA PRO A 244 4.33 14.77 7.89
C PRO A 244 3.93 14.22 6.51
N VAL A 245 3.65 12.91 6.39
CA VAL A 245 3.28 12.27 5.12
C VAL A 245 1.87 12.67 4.74
N GLY A 246 0.93 12.60 5.69
CA GLY A 246 -0.44 13.07 5.51
C GLY A 246 -0.51 14.55 5.13
N LEU A 247 0.24 15.40 5.84
CA LEU A 247 0.29 16.84 5.55
C LEU A 247 0.91 17.13 4.17
N LEU A 248 2.04 16.50 3.83
CA LEU A 248 2.65 16.68 2.51
C LEU A 248 1.76 16.17 1.38
N SER A 249 1.04 15.07 1.62
CA SER A 249 0.07 14.52 0.66
C SER A 249 -1.08 15.49 0.40
N LEU A 250 -1.56 16.19 1.42
CA LEU A 250 -2.52 17.29 1.27
C LEU A 250 -1.93 18.45 0.46
N LEU A 251 -0.74 18.93 0.83
CA LEU A 251 -0.06 20.05 0.15
C LEU A 251 0.19 19.78 -1.35
N LYS A 252 0.48 18.53 -1.72
CA LYS A 252 0.73 18.13 -3.10
C LYS A 252 -0.51 17.67 -3.86
N HIS A 253 -1.68 17.67 -3.23
CA HIS A 253 -2.89 17.14 -3.83
C HIS A 253 -3.26 17.89 -5.14
N PRO A 254 -3.66 17.19 -6.22
CA PRO A 254 -4.00 17.83 -7.50
C PRO A 254 -5.06 18.93 -7.40
N LEU A 255 -6.09 18.71 -6.57
CA LEU A 255 -7.22 19.63 -6.35
C LEU A 255 -6.99 20.68 -5.24
N LEU A 256 -5.79 20.78 -4.64
CA LEU A 256 -5.54 21.85 -3.68
C LEU A 256 -5.41 23.19 -4.42
N GLY A 257 -6.39 24.08 -4.21
CA GLY A 257 -6.48 25.38 -4.85
C GLY A 257 -6.32 26.57 -3.89
N LEU A 258 -6.91 26.51 -2.69
CA LEU A 258 -6.84 27.56 -1.65
C LEU A 258 -7.26 28.97 -2.11
N GLY A 259 -7.99 29.09 -3.22
CA GLY A 259 -8.30 30.37 -3.87
C GLY A 259 -7.11 31.02 -4.59
N LEU A 260 -6.07 30.25 -4.90
CA LEU A 260 -4.83 30.70 -5.53
C LEU A 260 -4.62 30.00 -6.88
N GLU A 261 -3.72 30.54 -7.70
CA GLU A 261 -3.33 29.89 -8.95
C GLU A 261 -2.62 28.55 -8.67
N ARG A 262 -3.00 27.51 -9.42
CA ARG A 262 -2.50 26.15 -9.21
C ARG A 262 -0.97 26.04 -9.27
N GLN A 263 -0.34 26.79 -10.17
CA GLN A 263 1.11 26.84 -10.32
C GLN A 263 1.78 27.43 -9.07
N SER A 264 1.18 28.47 -8.49
CA SER A 264 1.66 29.12 -7.27
C SER A 264 1.54 28.20 -6.06
N VAL A 265 0.40 27.51 -5.89
CA VAL A 265 0.22 26.50 -4.83
C VAL A 265 1.26 25.39 -4.95
N ARG A 266 1.53 24.89 -6.16
CA ARG A 266 2.53 23.83 -6.37
C ARG A 266 3.93 24.27 -5.92
N LYS A 267 4.37 25.45 -6.37
CA LYS A 267 5.69 25.99 -6.02
C LYS A 267 5.80 26.27 -4.52
N ALA A 268 4.76 26.85 -3.93
CA ALA A 268 4.69 27.09 -2.49
C ALA A 268 4.76 25.77 -1.70
N ALA A 269 4.03 24.73 -2.10
CA ALA A 269 4.08 23.41 -1.47
C ALA A 269 5.48 22.77 -1.54
N GLU A 270 6.21 22.91 -2.65
CA GLU A 270 7.59 22.45 -2.79
C GLU A 270 8.54 23.20 -1.84
N LEU A 271 8.36 24.52 -1.67
CA LEU A 271 9.13 25.32 -0.72
C LEU A 271 8.82 24.94 0.74
N VAL A 272 7.54 24.77 1.08
CA VAL A 272 7.11 24.31 2.41
C VAL A 272 7.66 22.93 2.72
N GLU A 273 7.68 22.02 1.75
CA GLU A 273 8.29 20.71 1.92
C GLU A 273 9.77 20.82 2.31
N LEU A 274 10.54 21.62 1.58
CA LEU A 274 11.98 21.76 1.81
C LEU A 274 12.28 22.42 3.16
N VAL A 275 11.56 23.47 3.52
CA VAL A 275 11.85 24.28 4.72
C VAL A 275 11.22 23.70 5.99
N ALA A 276 9.93 23.35 5.95
CA ALA A 276 9.18 23.00 7.16
C ALA A 276 9.10 21.47 7.39
N LEU A 277 9.05 20.68 6.32
CA LEU A 277 8.71 19.25 6.41
C LEU A 277 9.88 18.31 6.15
N ARG A 278 11.07 18.81 5.80
CA ARG A 278 12.29 18.01 5.61
C ARG A 278 13.38 18.39 6.58
N GLY A 279 14.21 17.40 6.90
CA GLY A 279 15.29 17.51 7.87
C GLY A 279 14.78 17.64 9.31
N GLY A 280 15.69 17.51 10.26
CA GLY A 280 15.44 17.71 11.68
C GLY A 280 14.32 16.85 12.27
N THR A 281 13.79 17.32 13.40
CA THR A 281 12.79 16.61 14.19
C THR A 281 11.61 17.50 14.58
N GLY A 282 10.44 16.90 14.72
CA GLY A 282 9.23 17.60 15.15
C GLY A 282 7.95 16.90 14.70
N ARG A 283 6.82 17.41 15.20
CA ARG A 283 5.47 16.92 14.89
C ARG A 283 4.68 18.05 14.22
N PRO A 284 4.62 18.10 12.87
CA PRO A 284 3.94 19.19 12.19
C PRO A 284 2.43 19.14 12.43
N ASP A 285 1.81 20.30 12.60
CA ASP A 285 0.36 20.46 12.73
C ASP A 285 -0.12 21.54 11.75
N VAL A 286 -1.29 21.33 11.14
CA VAL A 286 -1.92 22.30 10.23
C VAL A 286 -2.21 23.64 10.90
N THR A 287 -2.31 23.70 12.23
CA THR A 287 -2.53 24.95 12.98
C THR A 287 -1.26 25.74 13.27
N SER A 288 -0.09 25.12 13.11
CA SER A 288 1.21 25.73 13.45
C SER A 288 2.27 25.57 12.36
N VAL A 289 1.90 25.04 11.19
CA VAL A 289 2.82 24.81 10.07
C VAL A 289 3.41 26.12 9.53
N ASP A 290 2.69 27.22 9.64
CA ASP A 290 3.14 28.58 9.35
C ASP A 290 4.26 29.01 10.31
N ALA A 291 4.05 28.85 11.62
CA ALA A 291 5.05 29.15 12.63
C ALA A 291 6.26 28.21 12.55
N LEU A 292 6.04 26.94 12.21
CA LEU A 292 7.10 25.97 11.95
C LEU A 292 7.95 26.41 10.74
N PHE A 293 7.32 26.80 9.64
CA PHE A 293 8.03 27.28 8.45
C PHE A 293 8.89 28.50 8.77
N GLU A 294 8.36 29.49 9.49
CA GLU A 294 9.12 30.68 9.93
C GLU A 294 10.33 30.31 10.80
N THR A 295 10.10 29.49 11.82
CA THR A 295 11.14 29.07 12.76
C THR A 295 12.28 28.36 12.01
N ARG A 296 11.92 27.43 11.12
CA ARG A 296 12.88 26.64 10.35
C ARG A 296 13.61 27.50 9.31
N LEU A 297 12.93 28.45 8.69
CA LEU A 297 13.55 29.39 7.77
C LEU A 297 14.60 30.26 8.48
N ALA A 298 14.31 30.75 9.69
CA ALA A 298 15.23 31.52 10.49
C ALA A 298 16.46 30.69 10.93
N GLU A 299 16.24 29.45 11.39
CA GLU A 299 17.30 28.50 11.73
C GLU A 299 18.24 28.25 10.54
N LEU A 300 17.67 27.93 9.38
CA LEU A 300 18.42 27.68 8.15
C LEU A 300 19.19 28.91 7.67
N SER A 301 18.61 30.11 7.85
CA SER A 301 19.27 31.37 7.47
C SER A 301 20.47 31.69 8.36
N GLY A 302 20.40 31.33 9.65
CA GLY A 302 21.48 31.54 10.63
C GLY A 302 22.55 30.46 10.63
N ASP A 303 22.30 29.31 9.98
CA ASP A 303 23.26 28.20 9.93
C ASP A 303 24.47 28.51 9.04
N THR A 304 25.66 28.23 9.55
CA THR A 304 26.92 28.25 8.80
C THR A 304 26.95 27.24 7.64
N ARG A 305 26.13 26.18 7.68
CA ARG A 305 26.06 25.12 6.67
C ARG A 305 24.63 24.99 6.11
N GLN A 306 24.25 25.98 5.31
CA GLN A 306 22.96 25.97 4.62
C GLN A 306 22.81 24.76 3.67
N PRO A 307 21.61 24.16 3.57
CA PRO A 307 21.33 23.12 2.60
C PRO A 307 21.61 23.58 1.16
N PHE A 308 21.99 22.65 0.28
CA PHE A 308 22.34 22.98 -1.11
C PHE A 308 21.23 23.69 -1.89
N TRP A 309 19.97 23.42 -1.55
CA TRP A 309 18.79 24.00 -2.17
C TRP A 309 18.41 25.37 -1.57
N PHE A 310 19.00 25.78 -0.45
CA PHE A 310 18.66 27.04 0.22
C PHE A 310 18.89 28.27 -0.68
N SER A 311 19.95 28.23 -1.50
CA SER A 311 20.24 29.27 -2.50
C SER A 311 19.15 29.47 -3.57
N ARG A 312 18.20 28.52 -3.69
CA ARG A 312 17.09 28.59 -4.64
C ARG A 312 15.87 29.29 -4.06
N LEU A 313 15.85 29.58 -2.76
CA LEU A 313 14.78 30.32 -2.13
C LEU A 313 14.81 31.77 -2.62
N THR A 314 13.64 32.29 -3.01
CA THR A 314 13.49 33.69 -3.45
C THR A 314 12.49 34.37 -2.52
N VAL A 315 12.65 35.68 -2.30
CA VAL A 315 11.71 36.46 -1.47
C VAL A 315 10.26 36.29 -1.93
N PRO A 316 9.93 36.40 -3.24
CA PRO A 316 8.56 36.15 -3.70
C PRO A 316 8.08 34.72 -3.45
N GLY A 317 8.99 33.73 -3.54
CA GLY A 317 8.65 32.34 -3.24
C GLY A 317 8.33 32.11 -1.76
N ILE A 318 9.09 32.75 -0.86
CA ILE A 318 8.85 32.72 0.58
C ILE A 318 7.50 33.38 0.90
N GLU A 319 7.22 34.56 0.35
CA GLU A 319 5.94 35.25 0.51
C GLU A 319 4.75 34.41 0.00
N GLN A 320 4.91 33.73 -1.14
CA GLN A 320 3.90 32.80 -1.66
C GLN A 320 3.68 31.60 -0.75
N ALA A 321 4.75 31.05 -0.16
CA ALA A 321 4.66 29.97 0.82
C ALA A 321 3.87 30.41 2.07
N HIS A 322 4.16 31.59 2.62
CA HIS A 322 3.41 32.15 3.74
C HIS A 322 1.94 32.38 3.41
N GLY A 323 1.65 32.98 2.24
CA GLY A 323 0.28 33.20 1.79
C GLY A 323 -0.49 31.89 1.69
N MET A 324 0.10 30.87 1.06
CA MET A 324 -0.52 29.55 0.94
C MET A 324 -0.74 28.90 2.31
N LEU A 325 0.25 28.93 3.22
CA LEU A 325 0.12 28.37 4.56
C LEU A 325 -0.97 29.09 5.37
N GLY A 326 -1.06 30.42 5.28
CA GLY A 326 -2.13 31.18 5.94
C GLY A 326 -3.53 30.78 5.46
N HIS A 327 -3.69 30.56 4.15
CA HIS A 327 -4.96 30.06 3.58
C HIS A 327 -5.26 28.63 4.05
N LEU A 328 -4.25 27.76 4.09
CA LEU A 328 -4.39 26.37 4.56
C LEU A 328 -4.81 26.31 6.03
N THR A 329 -4.10 27.03 6.91
CA THR A 329 -4.40 27.12 8.34
C THR A 329 -5.82 27.64 8.54
N LYS A 330 -6.22 28.68 7.79
CA LYS A 330 -7.58 29.24 7.88
C LYS A 330 -8.65 28.23 7.48
N ALA A 331 -8.46 27.50 6.37
CA ALA A 331 -9.42 26.51 5.89
C ALA A 331 -9.62 25.36 6.88
N LEU A 332 -8.55 24.91 7.55
CA LEU A 332 -8.60 23.75 8.47
C LEU A 332 -8.84 24.11 9.93
N SER A 333 -8.69 25.38 10.33
CA SER A 333 -8.89 25.85 11.70
C SER A 333 -10.22 25.45 12.34
N PRO A 334 -11.38 25.52 11.64
CA PRO A 334 -12.67 25.10 12.20
C PRO A 334 -12.71 23.63 12.60
N LEU A 335 -12.10 22.74 11.79
CA LEU A 335 -12.00 21.31 12.10
C LEU A 335 -11.00 21.07 13.22
N ALA A 336 -9.85 21.75 13.16
CA ALA A 336 -8.80 21.64 14.15
C ALA A 336 -9.30 22.00 15.56
N ALA A 337 -10.15 23.02 15.69
CA ALA A 337 -10.73 23.44 16.96
C ALA A 337 -11.65 22.39 17.60
N MET A 338 -12.24 21.49 16.80
CA MET A 338 -13.15 20.45 17.28
C MET A 338 -12.44 19.20 17.78
N ARG A 339 -11.13 19.03 17.53
CA ARG A 339 -10.36 17.80 17.83
C ARG A 339 -10.53 17.26 19.26
N GLY A 340 -10.63 18.15 20.25
CA GLY A 340 -10.74 17.79 21.66
C GLY A 340 -12.17 17.47 22.13
N GLU A 341 -13.17 17.61 21.26
CA GLU A 341 -14.57 17.37 21.61
C GLU A 341 -14.87 15.86 21.73
N LYS A 342 -15.43 15.44 22.87
CA LYS A 342 -15.75 14.03 23.14
C LYS A 342 -17.13 13.60 22.62
N ASP A 343 -18.04 14.57 22.46
CA ASP A 343 -19.44 14.34 22.09
C ASP A 343 -19.81 15.20 20.89
N ALA A 344 -19.22 14.88 19.73
CA ALA A 344 -19.46 15.60 18.49
C ALA A 344 -20.60 14.97 17.68
N ASP A 345 -21.43 15.82 17.08
CA ASP A 345 -22.54 15.43 16.20
C ASP A 345 -22.08 15.30 14.74
N ILE A 346 -22.63 14.30 14.03
CA ILE A 346 -22.32 14.00 12.62
C ILE A 346 -22.59 15.21 11.73
N ALA A 347 -23.73 15.87 11.87
CA ALA A 347 -24.11 16.95 10.98
C ALA A 347 -23.22 18.18 11.20
N ARG A 348 -22.82 18.47 12.45
CA ARG A 348 -21.86 19.54 12.77
C ARG A 348 -20.47 19.27 12.17
N LEU A 349 -19.93 18.07 12.37
CA LEU A 349 -18.63 17.68 11.81
C LEU A 349 -18.66 17.68 10.28
N THR A 350 -19.74 17.18 9.67
CA THR A 350 -19.92 17.20 8.21
C THR A 350 -19.95 18.63 7.68
N ARG A 351 -20.71 19.55 8.30
CA ARG A 351 -20.73 20.96 7.89
C ARG A 351 -19.33 21.60 7.93
N ALA A 352 -18.60 21.41 9.03
CA ALA A 352 -17.23 21.90 9.14
C ALA A 352 -16.30 21.30 8.07
N SER A 353 -16.52 20.02 7.74
CA SER A 353 -15.74 19.30 6.71
C SER A 353 -16.02 19.82 5.30
N VAL A 354 -17.28 20.14 5.00
CA VAL A 354 -17.68 20.75 3.71
C VAL A 354 -17.04 22.12 3.55
N VAL A 355 -17.14 22.98 4.58
CA VAL A 355 -16.53 24.32 4.53
C VAL A 355 -15.02 24.23 4.31
N ALA A 356 -14.34 23.37 5.06
CA ALA A 356 -12.91 23.15 4.90
C ALA A 356 -12.57 22.61 3.50
N LEU A 357 -13.31 21.61 3.00
CA LEU A 357 -13.08 21.03 1.67
C LEU A 357 -13.25 22.07 0.57
N GLU A 358 -14.29 22.90 0.64
CA GLU A 358 -14.54 23.93 -0.36
C GLU A 358 -13.48 25.04 -0.32
N ASP A 359 -13.02 25.44 0.87
CA ASP A 359 -11.93 26.41 0.99
C ASP A 359 -10.60 25.85 0.47
N LEU A 360 -10.34 24.55 0.66
CA LEU A 360 -9.16 23.87 0.10
C LEU A 360 -9.24 23.72 -1.41
N GLY A 361 -10.40 23.34 -1.94
CA GLY A 361 -10.62 23.07 -3.36
C GLY A 361 -10.96 24.28 -4.23
N ARG A 362 -11.06 25.48 -3.63
CA ARG A 362 -11.43 26.71 -4.34
C ARG A 362 -10.36 27.11 -5.36
N ALA A 363 -10.78 27.33 -6.60
CA ALA A 363 -9.90 27.86 -7.65
C ALA A 363 -9.64 29.36 -7.49
N ALA A 364 -8.65 29.89 -8.22
CA ALA A 364 -8.27 31.31 -8.16
C ALA A 364 -9.41 32.29 -8.52
N ASP A 365 -10.34 31.85 -9.37
CA ASP A 365 -11.55 32.62 -9.75
C ASP A 365 -12.68 32.51 -8.71
N GLY A 366 -12.46 31.78 -7.61
CA GLY A 366 -13.42 31.53 -6.54
C GLY A 366 -14.36 30.35 -6.80
N SER A 367 -14.30 29.70 -7.97
CA SER A 367 -15.21 28.61 -8.32
C SER A 367 -14.83 27.29 -7.63
N LEU A 368 -15.84 26.41 -7.52
CA LEU A 368 -15.72 25.03 -7.02
C LEU A 368 -15.96 24.02 -8.15
N ALA A 369 -15.92 24.48 -9.41
CA ALA A 369 -16.30 23.66 -10.57
C ALA A 369 -15.37 22.45 -10.73
N GLU A 370 -14.08 22.62 -10.50
CA GLU A 370 -13.09 21.53 -10.59
C GLU A 370 -13.25 20.53 -9.42
N LEU A 371 -13.55 21.02 -8.21
CA LEU A 371 -13.74 20.18 -7.02
C LEU A 371 -14.94 19.24 -7.19
N TYR A 372 -16.05 19.75 -7.71
CA TYR A 372 -17.28 18.97 -7.93
C TYR A 372 -17.48 18.58 -9.40
N ALA A 373 -16.41 18.49 -10.19
CA ALA A 373 -16.49 18.13 -11.60
C ALA A 373 -16.91 16.66 -11.81
N GLY A 374 -17.81 16.45 -12.77
CA GLY A 374 -18.23 15.14 -13.24
C GLY A 374 -18.98 14.29 -12.20
N ASP A 375 -19.23 13.04 -12.55
CA ASP A 375 -20.07 12.12 -11.76
C ASP A 375 -19.53 11.91 -10.33
N ALA A 376 -18.20 11.91 -10.16
CA ALA A 376 -17.56 11.77 -8.85
C ALA A 376 -17.83 12.96 -7.93
N GLY A 377 -17.72 14.18 -8.47
CA GLY A 377 -17.99 15.41 -7.74
C GLY A 377 -19.46 15.53 -7.35
N GLU A 378 -20.37 15.25 -8.29
CA GLU A 378 -21.81 15.23 -8.04
C GLU A 378 -22.19 14.22 -6.96
N LYS A 379 -21.62 13.01 -7.03
CA LYS A 379 -21.89 11.95 -6.05
C LYS A 379 -21.38 12.30 -4.65
N LEU A 380 -20.19 12.91 -4.55
CA LEU A 380 -19.68 13.42 -3.28
C LEU A 380 -20.59 14.52 -2.71
N ALA A 381 -21.02 15.47 -3.54
CA ALA A 381 -21.92 16.54 -3.12
C ALA A 381 -23.29 16.02 -2.68
N GLU A 382 -23.83 14.97 -3.33
CA GLU A 382 -25.03 14.27 -2.90
C GLU A 382 -24.84 13.64 -1.50
N LEU A 383 -23.77 12.87 -1.31
CA LEU A 383 -23.45 12.23 -0.03
C LEU A 383 -23.33 13.26 1.10
N LEU A 384 -22.53 14.31 0.90
CA LEU A 384 -22.29 15.34 1.91
C LEU A 384 -23.58 16.08 2.27
N ARG A 385 -24.44 16.39 1.29
CA ARG A 385 -25.78 16.96 1.55
C ARG A 385 -26.66 16.02 2.38
N GLY A 386 -26.64 14.73 2.06
CA GLY A 386 -27.36 13.71 2.82
C GLY A 386 -26.90 13.62 4.27
N LEU A 387 -25.58 13.67 4.51
CA LEU A 387 -24.99 13.65 5.85
C LEU A 387 -25.29 14.93 6.65
N VAL A 388 -25.30 16.10 6.02
CA VAL A 388 -25.71 17.36 6.67
C VAL A 388 -27.19 17.34 7.07
N ALA A 389 -28.05 16.71 6.26
CA ALA A 389 -29.48 16.59 6.52
C ALA A 389 -29.84 15.45 7.50
N ALA A 390 -28.88 14.57 7.82
CA ALA A 390 -29.11 13.46 8.74
C ALA A 390 -29.35 13.97 10.17
N SER A 391 -30.35 13.40 10.85
CA SER A 391 -30.59 13.61 12.27
C SER A 391 -30.37 12.30 13.01
N SER A 392 -29.35 12.25 13.86
CA SER A 392 -29.00 11.08 14.66
C SER A 392 -28.67 11.52 16.08
N PRO A 393 -29.19 10.85 17.13
CA PRO A 393 -28.76 11.10 18.51
C PRO A 393 -27.36 10.53 18.81
N PHE A 394 -26.70 9.93 17.82
CA PHE A 394 -25.39 9.30 17.97
C PHE A 394 -24.27 10.35 18.01
N THR A 395 -23.51 10.38 19.11
CA THR A 395 -22.30 11.20 19.28
C THR A 395 -21.07 10.32 19.44
N PHE A 396 -19.91 10.87 19.13
CA PHE A 396 -18.61 10.20 19.25
C PHE A 396 -17.49 11.24 19.39
N ALA A 397 -16.28 10.79 19.72
CA ALA A 397 -15.16 11.70 19.87
C ALA A 397 -14.77 12.27 18.50
N ALA A 398 -14.63 13.59 18.38
CA ALA A 398 -14.33 14.23 17.11
C ALA A 398 -13.03 13.72 16.47
N SER A 399 -12.08 13.23 17.27
CA SER A 399 -10.86 12.55 16.83
C SER A 399 -11.11 11.31 15.96
N GLU A 400 -12.26 10.63 16.12
CA GLU A 400 -12.65 9.45 15.33
C GLU A 400 -13.29 9.83 13.99
N TRP A 401 -13.52 11.12 13.74
CA TRP A 401 -14.22 11.60 12.55
C TRP A 401 -13.59 11.17 11.21
N PRO A 402 -12.25 11.16 11.03
CA PRO A 402 -11.66 10.64 9.79
C PRO A 402 -12.08 9.19 9.49
N ASP A 403 -12.13 8.33 10.50
CA ASP A 403 -12.49 6.92 10.35
C ASP A 403 -14.00 6.73 10.11
N VAL A 404 -14.82 7.55 10.78
CA VAL A 404 -16.27 7.57 10.56
C VAL A 404 -16.61 8.04 9.13
N MET A 405 -16.00 9.14 8.67
CA MET A 405 -16.19 9.63 7.30
C MET A 405 -15.72 8.61 6.27
N GLU A 406 -14.59 7.94 6.51
CA GLU A 406 -14.10 6.87 5.64
C GLU A 406 -15.11 5.71 5.54
N ALA A 407 -15.69 5.29 6.67
CA ALA A 407 -16.74 4.26 6.69
C ALA A 407 -18.03 4.68 5.98
N LEU A 408 -18.40 5.96 6.05
CA LEU A 408 -19.59 6.52 5.40
C LEU A 408 -19.42 6.68 3.87
N ILE A 409 -18.21 6.99 3.40
CA ILE A 409 -17.90 7.10 1.96
C ILE A 409 -17.70 5.71 1.34
N ALA A 410 -17.17 4.73 2.07
CA ALA A 410 -16.83 3.40 1.58
C ALA A 410 -17.93 2.67 0.76
N PRO A 411 -19.24 2.71 1.12
CA PRO A 411 -20.28 2.04 0.32
C PRO A 411 -20.67 2.79 -0.95
N GLU A 412 -20.26 4.06 -1.12
CA GLU A 412 -20.65 4.87 -2.27
C GLU A 412 -19.81 4.53 -3.52
N THR A 413 -20.49 4.47 -4.66
CA THR A 413 -19.89 4.18 -5.96
C THR A 413 -20.26 5.26 -6.97
N VAL A 414 -19.31 5.58 -7.85
CA VAL A 414 -19.45 6.53 -8.94
C VAL A 414 -19.64 5.73 -10.23
N LYS A 415 -20.75 5.99 -10.92
CA LYS A 415 -21.06 5.36 -12.21
C LYS A 415 -20.91 6.41 -13.31
N PRO A 416 -20.17 6.12 -14.40
CA PRO A 416 -20.07 7.03 -15.52
C PRO A 416 -21.46 7.30 -16.14
N ALA A 417 -21.88 8.56 -16.25
CA ALA A 417 -23.18 8.92 -16.82
C ALA A 417 -23.18 9.02 -18.35
N GLN A 418 -22.03 9.28 -18.99
CA GLN A 418 -21.90 9.50 -20.44
C GLN A 418 -20.56 8.97 -20.98
N GLY A 419 -20.52 8.62 -22.27
CA GLY A 419 -19.27 8.32 -23.00
C GLY A 419 -18.83 6.85 -23.00
N THR A 420 -19.66 5.93 -22.50
CA THR A 420 -19.37 4.49 -22.57
C THR A 420 -19.71 3.92 -23.95
N ASP A 421 -18.93 2.92 -24.37
CA ASP A 421 -19.22 2.13 -25.56
C ASP A 421 -20.49 1.30 -25.31
N ARG A 422 -21.52 1.53 -26.12
CA ARG A 422 -22.82 0.84 -25.97
C ARG A 422 -22.75 -0.66 -26.26
N ASN A 423 -21.67 -1.12 -26.90
CA ASN A 423 -21.51 -2.51 -27.30
C ASN A 423 -20.69 -3.33 -26.31
N ILE A 424 -19.98 -2.69 -25.35
CA ILE A 424 -19.17 -3.38 -24.33
C ILE A 424 -19.61 -2.97 -22.92
N ALA A 425 -20.05 -3.96 -22.14
CA ALA A 425 -20.46 -3.75 -20.77
C ALA A 425 -19.72 -4.66 -19.77
N ILE A 426 -19.66 -4.25 -18.51
CA ILE A 426 -19.14 -5.04 -17.39
C ILE A 426 -20.22 -5.11 -16.31
N TRP A 427 -20.60 -6.34 -15.94
CA TRP A 427 -21.70 -6.63 -15.05
C TRP A 427 -21.27 -7.49 -13.86
N GLY A 428 -22.00 -7.32 -12.76
CA GLY A 428 -22.07 -8.36 -11.73
C GLY A 428 -23.02 -9.49 -12.16
N ALA A 429 -23.00 -10.59 -11.41
CA ALA A 429 -23.81 -11.76 -11.71
C ALA A 429 -25.33 -11.48 -11.66
N LEU A 430 -25.78 -10.56 -10.80
CA LEU A 430 -27.19 -10.20 -10.67
C LEU A 430 -27.67 -9.35 -11.85
N GLU A 431 -26.87 -8.37 -12.27
CA GLU A 431 -27.18 -7.48 -13.38
C GLU A 431 -27.27 -8.25 -14.71
N ALA A 432 -26.42 -9.27 -14.89
CA ALA A 432 -26.39 -10.09 -16.10
C ALA A 432 -27.69 -10.90 -16.35
N ARG A 433 -28.50 -11.19 -15.32
CA ARG A 433 -29.68 -12.10 -15.42
C ARG A 433 -30.76 -11.67 -16.41
N LEU A 434 -30.82 -10.37 -16.74
CA LEU A 434 -31.85 -9.79 -17.60
C LEU A 434 -31.26 -9.15 -18.87
N GLN A 435 -29.99 -9.42 -19.14
CA GLN A 435 -29.29 -8.87 -20.29
C GLN A 435 -29.00 -9.97 -21.31
N ASP A 436 -28.95 -9.58 -22.57
CA ASP A 436 -28.62 -10.46 -23.70
C ASP A 436 -27.50 -9.83 -24.52
N VAL A 437 -26.50 -10.64 -24.89
CA VAL A 437 -25.33 -10.25 -25.69
C VAL A 437 -24.88 -11.41 -26.55
N ASP A 438 -24.20 -11.10 -27.66
CA ASP A 438 -23.68 -12.12 -28.57
C ASP A 438 -22.52 -12.90 -27.97
N THR A 439 -21.64 -12.21 -27.23
CA THR A 439 -20.49 -12.81 -26.55
C THR A 439 -20.47 -12.46 -25.07
N LEU A 440 -20.48 -13.49 -24.22
CA LEU A 440 -20.41 -13.34 -22.78
C LEU A 440 -19.09 -13.88 -22.23
N VAL A 441 -18.32 -13.03 -21.56
CA VAL A 441 -17.09 -13.42 -20.87
C VAL A 441 -17.40 -13.64 -19.40
N ILE A 442 -17.18 -14.84 -18.87
CA ILE A 442 -17.33 -15.15 -17.44
C ILE A 442 -15.94 -15.12 -16.81
N GLY A 443 -15.67 -14.02 -16.09
CA GLY A 443 -14.34 -13.71 -15.58
C GLY A 443 -14.08 -14.13 -14.14
N GLY A 444 -12.85 -14.59 -13.87
CA GLY A 444 -12.39 -14.92 -12.53
C GLY A 444 -12.93 -16.25 -12.01
N LEU A 445 -12.97 -17.31 -12.82
CA LEU A 445 -13.46 -18.64 -12.45
C LEU A 445 -12.48 -19.38 -11.52
N ASN A 446 -12.23 -18.80 -10.35
CA ASN A 446 -11.46 -19.36 -9.25
C ASN A 446 -12.35 -19.47 -7.98
N GLU A 447 -12.02 -20.41 -7.11
CA GLU A 447 -12.65 -20.53 -5.79
C GLU A 447 -12.47 -19.24 -4.98
N GLY A 448 -13.55 -18.78 -4.34
CA GLY A 448 -13.58 -17.51 -3.63
C GLY A 448 -14.20 -16.36 -4.43
N VAL A 449 -14.21 -16.46 -5.77
CA VAL A 449 -14.94 -15.53 -6.67
C VAL A 449 -16.18 -16.22 -7.23
N TRP A 450 -16.02 -17.39 -7.88
CA TRP A 450 -17.10 -18.22 -8.41
C TRP A 450 -17.00 -19.64 -7.83
N PRO A 451 -17.78 -20.00 -6.78
CA PRO A 451 -18.64 -19.12 -5.99
C PRO A 451 -17.86 -18.25 -5.00
N ARG A 452 -18.47 -17.12 -4.62
CA ARG A 452 -17.96 -16.29 -3.52
C ARG A 452 -18.05 -17.07 -2.21
N LYS A 453 -16.97 -17.03 -1.42
CA LYS A 453 -16.94 -17.68 -0.11
C LYS A 453 -18.03 -17.06 0.78
N PRO A 454 -18.93 -17.86 1.37
CA PRO A 454 -19.94 -17.31 2.27
C PRO A 454 -19.27 -16.74 3.52
N GLU A 455 -19.48 -15.46 3.78
CA GLU A 455 -19.01 -14.82 5.01
C GLU A 455 -19.83 -15.36 6.20
N SER A 456 -19.14 -15.72 7.28
CA SER A 456 -19.80 -16.04 8.54
C SER A 456 -20.49 -14.80 9.07
N ASP A 457 -21.79 -14.90 9.32
CA ASP A 457 -22.56 -13.84 9.94
C ASP A 457 -22.02 -13.58 11.36
N ARG A 458 -21.81 -12.29 11.69
CA ARG A 458 -21.21 -11.86 12.95
C ARG A 458 -22.16 -11.98 14.15
N PHE A 459 -23.47 -12.09 13.90
CA PHE A 459 -24.50 -12.15 14.93
C PHE A 459 -25.13 -13.54 15.07
N MET A 460 -25.25 -14.30 13.97
CA MET A 460 -25.92 -15.61 13.97
C MET A 460 -25.05 -16.71 13.37
N SER A 461 -24.84 -17.79 14.13
CA SER A 461 -24.17 -18.98 13.61
C SER A 461 -25.01 -19.67 12.52
N ARG A 462 -24.38 -20.51 11.69
CA ARG A 462 -25.07 -21.31 10.67
C ARG A 462 -26.18 -22.18 11.28
N LEU A 463 -25.90 -22.79 12.44
CA LEU A 463 -26.85 -23.64 13.18
C LEU A 463 -28.07 -22.85 13.67
N MET A 464 -27.87 -21.60 14.12
CA MET A 464 -28.97 -20.74 14.55
C MET A 464 -29.89 -20.44 13.36
N LYS A 465 -29.34 -20.09 12.19
CA LYS A 465 -30.13 -19.79 10.99
C LYS A 465 -31.00 -20.96 10.55
N THR A 466 -30.44 -22.17 10.52
CA THR A 466 -31.19 -23.38 10.18
C THR A 466 -32.26 -23.71 11.21
N GLY A 467 -32.05 -23.39 12.49
CA GLY A 467 -33.03 -23.62 13.56
C GLY A 467 -34.24 -22.68 13.57
N ILE A 468 -34.21 -21.60 12.77
CA ILE A 468 -35.30 -20.61 12.66
C ILE A 468 -35.80 -20.43 11.22
N ASP A 469 -35.63 -21.46 10.37
CA ASP A 469 -36.04 -21.48 8.95
C ASP A 469 -35.45 -20.35 8.09
N LEU A 470 -34.31 -19.77 8.49
CA LEU A 470 -33.55 -18.87 7.62
C LEU A 470 -32.63 -19.67 6.70
N GLU A 471 -32.65 -19.32 5.41
CA GLU A 471 -31.79 -19.98 4.43
C GLU A 471 -30.30 -19.76 4.78
N PRO A 472 -29.48 -20.82 4.80
CA PRO A 472 -28.08 -20.70 5.17
C PRO A 472 -27.27 -20.03 4.04
N PRO A 473 -26.05 -19.55 4.34
CA PRO A 473 -25.23 -18.81 3.38
C PRO A 473 -24.97 -19.55 2.05
N GLU A 474 -24.94 -20.88 2.08
CA GLU A 474 -24.80 -21.77 0.93
C GLU A 474 -25.89 -21.56 -0.13
N ARG A 475 -27.07 -21.03 0.23
CA ARG A 475 -28.10 -20.66 -0.74
C ARG A 475 -27.59 -19.67 -1.80
N ARG A 476 -26.71 -18.75 -1.40
CA ARG A 476 -26.10 -17.77 -2.33
C ARG A 476 -25.20 -18.46 -3.34
N ILE A 477 -24.58 -19.59 -2.98
CA ILE A 477 -23.82 -20.43 -3.90
C ILE A 477 -24.76 -21.01 -4.95
N GLY A 478 -25.93 -21.52 -4.56
CA GLY A 478 -26.92 -22.06 -5.51
C GLY A 478 -27.46 -21.00 -6.47
N LEU A 479 -27.68 -19.77 -6.00
CA LEU A 479 -28.04 -18.64 -6.88
C LEU A 479 -26.94 -18.30 -7.88
N ALA A 480 -25.68 -18.25 -7.43
CA ALA A 480 -24.55 -17.99 -8.32
C ALA A 480 -24.28 -19.16 -9.29
N ALA A 481 -24.54 -20.40 -8.88
CA ALA A 481 -24.47 -21.57 -9.75
C ALA A 481 -25.54 -21.51 -10.85
N HIS A 482 -26.76 -21.07 -10.50
CA HIS A 482 -27.83 -20.84 -11.46
C HIS A 482 -27.45 -19.74 -12.46
N ASP A 483 -26.87 -18.64 -11.99
CA ASP A 483 -26.39 -17.55 -12.84
C ASP A 483 -25.29 -18.03 -13.81
N PHE A 484 -24.36 -18.84 -13.30
CA PHE A 484 -23.34 -19.49 -14.12
C PHE A 484 -23.95 -20.43 -15.18
N GLN A 485 -24.90 -21.29 -14.79
CA GLN A 485 -25.61 -22.17 -15.71
C GLN A 485 -26.35 -21.37 -16.80
N MET A 486 -26.95 -20.23 -16.44
CA MET A 486 -27.66 -19.37 -17.38
C MET A 486 -26.72 -18.63 -18.32
N ALA A 487 -25.58 -18.15 -17.81
CA ALA A 487 -24.54 -17.52 -18.61
C ALA A 487 -23.96 -18.46 -19.68
N MET A 488 -23.90 -19.77 -19.42
CA MET A 488 -23.50 -20.77 -20.42
C MET A 488 -24.47 -20.86 -21.61
N GLY A 489 -25.69 -20.34 -21.49
CA GLY A 489 -26.71 -20.29 -22.54
C GLY A 489 -26.49 -19.18 -23.59
N ALA A 490 -25.53 -18.27 -23.41
CA ALA A 490 -25.18 -17.28 -24.43
C ALA A 490 -24.59 -17.93 -25.69
N GLY A 491 -24.69 -17.28 -26.85
CA GLY A 491 -24.19 -17.81 -28.12
C GLY A 491 -22.71 -18.20 -28.04
N ASP A 492 -21.87 -17.19 -27.86
CA ASP A 492 -20.44 -17.33 -27.59
C ASP A 492 -20.11 -17.06 -26.13
N VAL A 493 -19.36 -17.97 -25.49
CA VAL A 493 -18.98 -17.89 -24.07
C VAL A 493 -17.48 -18.00 -23.92
N VAL A 494 -16.86 -17.05 -23.21
CA VAL A 494 -15.44 -17.10 -22.86
C VAL A 494 -15.30 -17.28 -21.35
N LEU A 495 -14.84 -18.44 -20.92
CA LEU A 495 -14.54 -18.78 -19.54
C LEU A 495 -13.10 -18.36 -19.24
N THR A 496 -12.85 -17.54 -18.22
CA THR A 496 -11.49 -17.12 -17.87
C THR A 496 -11.15 -17.39 -16.41
N ARG A 497 -9.87 -17.69 -16.15
CA ARG A 497 -9.30 -17.73 -14.81
C ARG A 497 -7.81 -17.41 -14.83
N SER A 498 -7.30 -16.96 -13.68
CA SER A 498 -5.87 -16.86 -13.39
C SER A 498 -5.37 -18.07 -12.58
N ALA A 499 -4.13 -18.49 -12.82
CA ALA A 499 -3.45 -19.53 -12.04
C ALA A 499 -2.91 -19.01 -10.70
N ARG A 500 -2.77 -17.68 -10.55
CA ARG A 500 -2.30 -17.00 -9.34
C ARG A 500 -3.19 -15.81 -9.02
N SER A 501 -3.46 -15.60 -7.72
CA SER A 501 -4.06 -14.38 -7.19
C SER A 501 -3.07 -13.74 -6.22
N GLY A 502 -2.63 -12.52 -6.54
CA GLY A 502 -1.40 -11.96 -5.97
C GLY A 502 -0.22 -12.92 -6.14
N ASP A 503 0.49 -13.18 -5.04
CA ASP A 503 1.64 -14.09 -5.05
C ASP A 503 1.28 -15.57 -4.84
N ALA A 504 0.02 -15.88 -4.51
CA ALA A 504 -0.43 -17.23 -4.17
C ALA A 504 -1.06 -17.97 -5.36
N PRO A 505 -0.89 -19.31 -5.48
CA PRO A 505 -1.63 -20.12 -6.43
C PRO A 505 -3.15 -20.03 -6.20
N ALA A 506 -3.93 -19.87 -7.27
CA ALA A 506 -5.38 -19.82 -7.23
C ALA A 506 -5.99 -21.19 -7.60
N VAL A 507 -7.00 -21.62 -6.84
CA VAL A 507 -7.72 -22.88 -7.08
C VAL A 507 -8.82 -22.62 -8.12
N PRO A 508 -8.90 -23.41 -9.21
CA PRO A 508 -9.96 -23.25 -10.21
C PRO A 508 -11.35 -23.45 -9.59
N SER A 509 -12.35 -22.71 -10.08
CA SER A 509 -13.75 -22.86 -9.67
C SER A 509 -14.20 -24.30 -9.75
N ARG A 510 -14.87 -24.81 -8.71
CA ARG A 510 -15.47 -26.14 -8.70
C ARG A 510 -16.42 -26.39 -9.87
N TRP A 511 -17.12 -25.37 -10.37
CA TRP A 511 -18.05 -25.51 -11.49
C TRP A 511 -17.31 -25.75 -12.80
N LEU A 512 -16.23 -25.00 -13.02
CA LEU A 512 -15.32 -25.22 -14.15
C LEU A 512 -14.68 -26.62 -14.07
N GLN A 513 -14.20 -27.02 -12.89
CA GLN A 513 -13.62 -28.36 -12.69
C GLN A 513 -14.60 -29.48 -13.03
N ARG A 514 -15.87 -29.35 -12.61
CA ARG A 514 -16.92 -30.34 -12.90
C ARG A 514 -17.21 -30.43 -14.40
N ILE A 515 -17.34 -29.30 -15.11
CA ILE A 515 -17.51 -29.29 -16.56
C ILE A 515 -16.34 -29.97 -17.25
N LEU A 516 -15.10 -29.58 -16.93
CA LEU A 516 -13.90 -30.16 -17.56
C LEU A 516 -13.77 -31.67 -17.29
N THR A 517 -14.18 -32.11 -16.10
CA THR A 517 -14.20 -33.53 -15.74
C THR A 517 -15.24 -34.30 -16.54
N PHE A 518 -16.45 -33.75 -16.68
CA PHE A 518 -17.56 -34.37 -17.41
C PHE A 518 -17.26 -34.49 -18.91
N ILE A 519 -16.76 -33.42 -19.56
CA ILE A 519 -16.48 -33.44 -21.00
C ILE A 519 -15.21 -34.24 -21.34
N GLY A 520 -14.23 -34.27 -20.42
CA GLY A 520 -12.96 -34.95 -20.60
C GLY A 520 -11.88 -34.15 -21.31
N LYS A 521 -10.74 -34.80 -21.51
CA LYS A 521 -9.48 -34.15 -21.90
C LYS A 521 -9.50 -33.58 -23.32
N GLU A 522 -10.04 -34.31 -24.29
CA GLU A 522 -10.02 -33.90 -25.71
C GLU A 522 -10.85 -32.63 -25.95
N PRO A 523 -12.16 -32.56 -25.59
CA PRO A 523 -12.92 -31.33 -25.74
C PRO A 523 -12.33 -30.17 -24.93
N ALA A 524 -11.86 -30.43 -23.71
CA ALA A 524 -11.21 -29.41 -22.88
C ALA A 524 -9.94 -28.83 -23.53
N THR A 525 -9.17 -29.63 -24.26
CA THR A 525 -7.97 -29.16 -24.98
C THR A 525 -8.35 -28.24 -26.14
N ALA A 526 -9.46 -28.52 -26.84
CA ALA A 526 -9.97 -27.64 -27.88
C ALA A 526 -10.42 -26.27 -27.30
N LEU A 527 -11.05 -26.24 -26.13
CA LEU A 527 -11.41 -25.00 -25.43
C LEU A 527 -10.17 -24.16 -25.09
N ARG A 528 -9.14 -24.81 -24.53
CA ARG A 528 -7.88 -24.16 -24.13
C ARG A 528 -7.13 -23.59 -25.32
N ARG A 529 -7.05 -24.33 -26.43
CA ARG A 529 -6.39 -23.86 -27.66
C ARG A 529 -7.00 -22.56 -28.19
N ARG A 530 -8.32 -22.38 -28.07
CA ARG A 530 -8.99 -21.11 -28.40
C ARG A 530 -8.58 -19.98 -27.45
N GLY A 531 -8.42 -20.27 -26.16
CA GLY A 531 -7.96 -19.30 -25.17
C GLY A 531 -6.47 -18.94 -25.30
N ASP A 532 -5.63 -19.90 -25.67
CA ASP A 532 -4.20 -19.69 -25.92
C ASP A 532 -3.96 -18.67 -27.04
N ALA A 533 -4.86 -18.58 -28.03
CA ALA A 533 -4.81 -17.56 -29.06
C ALA A 533 -5.00 -16.14 -28.48
N LEU A 534 -5.95 -15.96 -27.56
CA LEU A 534 -6.19 -14.68 -26.88
C LEU A 534 -4.98 -14.29 -26.01
N LEU A 535 -4.42 -15.26 -25.28
CA LEU A 535 -3.20 -15.05 -24.49
C LEU A 535 -1.98 -14.74 -25.37
N GLY A 536 -1.88 -15.38 -26.54
CA GLY A 536 -0.86 -15.11 -27.54
C GLY A 536 -0.90 -13.66 -28.03
N TRP A 537 -2.10 -13.15 -28.34
CA TRP A 537 -2.28 -11.75 -28.71
C TRP A 537 -1.96 -10.79 -27.56
N ALA A 538 -2.38 -11.10 -26.33
CA ALA A 538 -2.04 -10.30 -25.16
C ALA A 538 -0.52 -10.17 -24.98
N ARG A 539 0.21 -11.29 -25.09
CA ARG A 539 1.68 -11.31 -25.01
C ARG A 539 2.34 -10.58 -26.17
N ALA A 540 1.77 -10.69 -27.38
CA ALA A 540 2.29 -9.99 -28.55
C ALA A 540 2.14 -8.47 -28.44
N LEU A 541 1.05 -7.99 -27.83
CA LEU A 541 0.85 -6.56 -27.57
C LEU A 541 1.84 -5.98 -26.55
N ASP A 542 2.31 -6.81 -25.61
CA ASP A 542 3.28 -6.43 -24.58
C ASP A 542 4.74 -6.77 -24.96
N ALA A 543 4.95 -7.40 -26.12
CA ALA A 543 6.29 -7.74 -26.60
C ALA A 543 7.03 -6.47 -27.04
N GLY A 544 8.14 -6.16 -26.35
CA GLY A 544 9.09 -5.13 -26.74
C GLY A 544 10.47 -5.71 -27.03
N GLU A 545 11.38 -4.90 -27.55
CA GLU A 545 12.79 -5.27 -27.71
C GLU A 545 13.39 -5.59 -26.34
N LYS A 546 14.02 -6.77 -26.20
CA LYS A 546 14.76 -7.11 -24.99
C LYS A 546 15.93 -6.14 -24.85
N THR A 547 15.95 -5.37 -23.78
CA THR A 547 17.06 -4.49 -23.43
C THR A 547 17.91 -5.19 -22.37
N ASP A 548 19.22 -5.26 -22.58
CA ASP A 548 20.14 -5.81 -21.58
C ASP A 548 20.16 -4.91 -20.33
N PHE A 549 20.43 -5.53 -19.17
CA PHE A 549 20.62 -4.77 -17.94
C PHE A 549 21.77 -3.79 -18.09
N ALA A 550 21.61 -2.58 -17.53
CA ALA A 550 22.70 -1.62 -17.49
C ALA A 550 23.94 -2.22 -16.80
N PRO A 551 25.17 -1.93 -17.26
CA PRO A 551 26.36 -2.38 -16.55
C PRO A 551 26.50 -1.63 -15.21
N ARG A 552 27.20 -2.27 -14.26
CA ARG A 552 27.55 -1.64 -12.98
C ARG A 552 28.37 -0.36 -13.22
N PRO A 553 27.97 0.79 -12.65
CA PRO A 553 28.61 2.06 -12.98
C PRO A 553 30.00 2.18 -12.36
N GLN A 554 30.95 2.63 -13.18
CA GLN A 554 32.33 2.90 -12.80
C GLN A 554 32.88 4.17 -13.53
N PRO A 555 32.32 5.36 -13.27
CA PRO A 555 32.74 6.60 -13.93
C PRO A 555 34.21 6.95 -13.64
N LYS A 556 34.91 7.44 -14.67
CA LYS A 556 36.33 7.82 -14.65
C LYS A 556 36.48 9.35 -14.83
N PRO A 557 36.15 10.17 -13.81
CA PRO A 557 36.26 11.62 -13.93
C PRO A 557 37.73 12.04 -14.11
N PRO A 558 38.00 13.14 -14.84
CA PRO A 558 39.35 13.70 -14.98
C PRO A 558 39.98 14.01 -13.62
N LEU A 559 41.30 13.86 -13.50
CA LEU A 559 42.02 14.07 -12.24
C LEU A 559 41.78 15.47 -11.63
N SER A 560 41.61 16.49 -12.48
CA SER A 560 41.33 17.87 -12.04
C SER A 560 39.99 18.04 -11.33
N MET A 561 39.05 17.11 -11.49
CA MET A 561 37.74 17.12 -10.83
C MET A 561 37.69 16.22 -9.60
N ARG A 562 38.73 15.42 -9.32
CA ARG A 562 38.74 14.50 -8.18
C ARG A 562 38.96 15.27 -6.87
N PRO A 563 38.31 14.87 -5.75
CA PRO A 563 38.46 15.57 -4.48
C PRO A 563 39.91 15.54 -3.96
N LEU A 564 40.43 16.71 -3.60
CA LEU A 564 41.76 16.87 -2.96
C LEU A 564 41.69 16.86 -1.43
N HIS A 565 40.50 16.58 -0.89
CA HIS A 565 40.26 16.61 0.54
C HIS A 565 39.15 15.63 0.95
N PHE A 566 39.41 14.86 2.01
CA PHE A 566 38.47 13.92 2.63
C PHE A 566 38.40 14.14 4.14
N SER A 567 37.23 13.92 4.74
CA SER A 567 37.11 13.69 6.17
C SER A 567 37.45 12.23 6.53
N VAL A 568 37.82 11.98 7.78
CA VAL A 568 38.01 10.61 8.31
C VAL A 568 36.77 9.74 8.06
N THR A 569 35.57 10.29 8.23
CA THR A 569 34.31 9.58 8.00
C THR A 569 34.06 9.25 6.53
N GLU A 570 34.47 10.11 5.60
CA GLU A 570 34.32 9.88 4.15
C GLU A 570 35.21 8.74 3.62
N ILE A 571 36.29 8.39 4.32
CA ILE A 571 37.19 7.29 3.88
C ILE A 571 36.48 5.93 3.90
N GLU A 572 35.58 5.70 4.86
CA GLU A 572 34.78 4.49 4.87
C GLU A 572 33.87 4.41 3.62
N THR A 573 33.22 5.52 3.26
CA THR A 573 32.41 5.63 2.05
C THR A 573 33.25 5.43 0.80
N LEU A 574 34.42 6.06 0.69
CA LEU A 574 35.31 5.90 -0.47
C LEU A 574 35.75 4.45 -0.67
N ARG A 575 35.85 3.66 0.41
CA ARG A 575 36.20 2.23 0.33
C ARG A 575 35.01 1.34 -0.01
N ARG A 576 33.84 1.60 0.58
CA ARG A 576 32.66 0.76 0.38
C ARG A 576 31.91 1.08 -0.90
N ASP A 577 31.70 2.36 -1.17
CA ASP A 577 30.98 2.87 -2.32
C ASP A 577 31.63 4.15 -2.87
N PRO A 578 32.74 4.00 -3.63
CA PRO A 578 33.37 5.12 -4.33
C PRO A 578 32.38 5.93 -5.18
N TYR A 579 31.38 5.27 -5.78
CA TYR A 579 30.36 5.98 -6.58
C TYR A 579 29.59 7.03 -5.77
N ALA A 580 29.35 6.80 -4.48
CA ALA A 580 28.73 7.81 -3.61
C ALA A 580 29.60 9.06 -3.46
N VAL A 581 30.93 8.91 -3.42
CA VAL A 581 31.87 10.05 -3.44
C VAL A 581 31.81 10.77 -4.78
N TYR A 582 31.75 10.04 -5.90
CA TYR A 582 31.59 10.64 -7.23
C TYR A 582 30.28 11.45 -7.33
N ALA A 583 29.15 10.85 -6.97
CA ALA A 583 27.86 11.52 -7.03
C ALA A 583 27.81 12.76 -6.12
N ARG A 584 28.32 12.64 -4.88
CA ARG A 584 28.29 13.73 -3.90
C ARG A 584 29.27 14.86 -4.20
N ARG A 585 30.53 14.53 -4.50
CA ARG A 585 31.64 15.52 -4.53
C ARG A 585 31.96 16.00 -5.95
N ILE A 586 31.63 15.21 -6.97
CA ILE A 586 31.96 15.53 -8.36
C ILE A 586 30.71 15.97 -9.12
N LEU A 587 29.60 15.22 -9.03
CA LEU A 587 28.32 15.65 -9.63
C LEU A 587 27.55 16.65 -8.78
N ASN A 588 27.95 16.86 -7.52
CA ASN A 588 27.27 17.72 -6.56
C ASN A 588 25.79 17.36 -6.37
N LEU A 589 25.48 16.06 -6.42
CA LEU A 589 24.15 15.53 -6.13
C LEU A 589 24.10 15.21 -4.64
N MET A 590 23.24 15.90 -3.92
CA MET A 590 23.02 15.65 -2.49
C MET A 590 21.63 15.06 -2.30
N PRO A 591 21.48 13.98 -1.50
CA PRO A 591 20.17 13.47 -1.15
C PRO A 591 19.39 14.56 -0.41
N LEU A 592 18.08 14.64 -0.68
CA LEU A 592 17.20 15.43 0.17
C LEU A 592 17.11 14.74 1.53
N GLU A 593 17.11 15.55 2.59
CA GLU A 593 16.87 15.01 3.93
C GLU A 593 15.49 14.33 3.98
N PRO A 594 15.36 13.26 4.79
CA PRO A 594 14.06 12.65 5.05
C PRO A 594 13.03 13.65 5.56
N LEU A 595 11.75 13.27 5.51
CA LEU A 595 10.72 14.06 6.15
C LEU A 595 11.00 14.18 7.66
N ILE A 596 10.59 15.32 8.23
CA ILE A 596 10.64 15.61 9.66
C ILE A 596 10.03 14.43 10.43
N ARG A 597 10.68 14.03 11.51
CA ARG A 597 10.32 12.83 12.27
C ARG A 597 10.43 13.08 13.76
N ASP A 598 9.94 12.14 14.54
CA ASP A 598 10.25 12.14 15.97
C ASP A 598 11.76 11.91 16.19
N PRO A 599 12.35 12.57 17.22
CA PRO A 599 13.72 12.32 17.65
C PRO A 599 14.02 10.83 17.84
N GLY A 600 15.09 10.35 17.19
CA GLY A 600 15.47 8.96 17.11
C GLY A 600 16.82 8.65 17.74
N ALA A 601 17.44 7.56 17.29
CA ALA A 601 18.71 7.11 17.84
C ALA A 601 19.89 8.05 17.50
N ALA A 602 19.85 8.71 16.35
CA ALA A 602 20.89 9.64 15.92
C ALA A 602 20.88 10.90 16.79
N GLU A 603 19.69 11.49 16.98
CA GLU A 603 19.50 12.70 17.76
C GLU A 603 19.79 12.46 19.25
N ARG A 604 19.46 11.27 19.78
CA ARG A 604 19.91 10.84 21.11
C ARG A 604 21.43 10.76 21.22
N GLY A 605 22.10 10.27 20.18
CA GLY A 605 23.55 10.19 20.11
C GLY A 605 24.19 11.57 20.21
N THR A 606 23.76 12.50 19.36
CA THR A 606 24.19 13.90 19.37
C THR A 606 23.94 14.56 20.72
N LEU A 607 22.74 14.42 21.29
CA LEU A 607 22.41 14.96 22.61
C LEU A 607 23.36 14.43 23.70
N PHE A 608 23.68 13.13 23.68
CA PHE A 608 24.57 12.54 24.68
C PHE A 608 26.02 12.98 24.49
N HIS A 609 26.47 13.16 23.24
CA HIS A 609 27.79 13.75 22.95
C HIS A 609 27.90 15.16 23.52
N GLU A 610 26.92 16.02 23.27
CA GLU A 610 26.89 17.40 23.77
C GLU A 610 26.93 17.46 25.30
N ILE A 611 26.19 16.57 25.97
CA ILE A 611 26.19 16.48 27.44
C ILE A 611 27.57 16.09 27.97
N LEU A 612 28.20 15.05 27.38
CA LEU A 612 29.52 14.58 27.80
C LEU A 612 30.63 15.58 27.51
N HIS A 613 30.52 16.30 26.40
CA HIS A 613 31.39 17.42 26.06
C HIS A 613 31.26 18.55 27.08
N LEU A 614 30.04 18.99 27.40
CA LEU A 614 29.78 20.04 28.38
C LEU A 614 30.29 19.64 29.77
N PHE A 615 30.10 18.38 30.16
CA PHE A 615 30.64 17.84 31.40
C PHE A 615 32.17 17.88 31.44
N SER A 616 32.83 17.38 30.39
CA SER A 616 34.29 17.30 30.30
C SER A 616 34.97 18.68 30.36
N ARG A 617 34.28 19.74 29.93
CA ARG A 617 34.76 21.12 30.03
C ARG A 617 34.54 21.77 31.40
N ARG A 618 33.53 21.33 32.15
CA ARG A 618 33.14 21.95 33.44
C ARG A 618 33.78 21.29 34.65
N VAL A 619 34.10 19.99 34.56
CA VAL A 619 34.60 19.20 35.70
C VAL A 619 36.02 18.73 35.44
N GLU A 620 36.98 19.26 36.20
CA GLU A 620 38.39 18.86 36.09
C GLU A 620 38.67 17.50 36.76
N ASP A 621 38.14 17.27 37.97
CA ASP A 621 38.25 15.99 38.67
C ASP A 621 36.90 15.25 38.73
N PRO A 622 36.70 14.16 37.97
CA PRO A 622 35.45 13.39 37.98
C PRO A 622 35.21 12.62 39.29
N ARG A 623 36.17 12.61 40.22
CA ARG A 623 36.01 12.02 41.57
C ARG A 623 35.45 13.02 42.59
N ALA A 624 35.30 14.28 42.20
CA ALA A 624 34.71 15.29 43.08
C ALA A 624 33.30 14.88 43.49
N ALA A 625 32.91 15.16 44.74
CA ALA A 625 31.60 14.77 45.27
C ALA A 625 30.41 15.37 44.49
N ASN A 626 30.65 16.46 43.75
CA ASN A 626 29.66 17.14 42.90
C ASN A 626 29.76 16.75 41.40
N ALA A 627 30.57 15.76 41.01
CA ALA A 627 30.75 15.38 39.61
C ALA A 627 29.44 14.85 38.99
N LEU A 628 28.74 13.95 39.70
CA LEU A 628 27.44 13.42 39.27
C LEU A 628 26.39 14.53 39.16
N SER A 629 26.28 15.41 40.16
CA SER A 629 25.34 16.53 40.09
C SER A 629 25.65 17.48 38.94
N SER A 630 26.93 17.69 38.61
CA SER A 630 27.35 18.53 37.48
C SER A 630 27.02 17.89 36.12
N LEU A 631 27.13 16.57 36.00
CA LEU A 631 26.73 15.83 34.79
C LEU A 631 25.20 15.86 34.60
N ILE A 632 24.43 15.72 35.68
CA ILE A 632 22.97 15.85 35.64
C ILE A 632 22.55 17.29 35.26
N GLU A 633 23.23 18.31 35.79
CA GLU A 633 22.97 19.71 35.42
C GLU A 633 23.27 19.98 33.94
N ALA A 634 24.40 19.47 33.43
CA ALA A 634 24.72 19.52 32.00
C ALA A 634 23.63 18.82 31.17
N GLY A 635 23.18 17.64 31.61
CA GLY A 635 22.04 16.94 31.04
C GLY A 635 20.78 17.80 30.97
N ARG A 636 20.38 18.43 32.09
CA ARG A 636 19.19 19.29 32.14
C ARG A 636 19.26 20.44 31.15
N LEU A 637 20.43 21.08 31.00
CA LEU A 637 20.63 22.17 30.06
C LEU A 637 20.45 21.70 28.61
N CYS A 638 21.12 20.62 28.21
CA CYS A 638 21.03 20.10 26.85
C CYS A 638 19.63 19.58 26.51
N PHE A 639 18.94 18.92 27.45
CA PHE A 639 17.55 18.48 27.24
C PHE A 639 16.58 19.67 27.10
N ALA A 640 16.78 20.73 27.89
CA ALA A 640 15.98 21.95 27.78
C ALA A 640 16.21 22.67 26.44
N GLU A 641 17.44 22.66 25.94
CA GLU A 641 17.81 23.20 24.63
C GLU A 641 17.21 22.36 23.48
N ALA A 642 17.24 21.04 23.60
CA ALA A 642 16.72 20.11 22.58
C ALA A 642 15.19 20.14 22.41
N LYS A 643 14.45 20.66 23.41
CA LYS A 643 12.97 20.81 23.39
C LYS A 643 12.24 19.55 22.88
N LEU A 644 12.62 18.39 23.42
CA LEU A 644 12.07 17.10 22.99
C LEU A 644 10.55 17.02 23.27
N PRO A 645 9.79 16.25 22.47
CA PRO A 645 8.43 15.88 22.82
C PRO A 645 8.35 15.24 24.20
N SER A 646 7.31 15.56 24.98
CA SER A 646 7.19 15.15 26.38
C SER A 646 7.21 13.63 26.58
N ASP A 647 6.65 12.88 25.64
CA ASP A 647 6.65 11.42 25.64
C ASP A 647 8.04 10.82 25.36
N ILE A 648 8.87 11.50 24.57
CA ILE A 648 10.26 11.10 24.32
C ILE A 648 11.15 11.45 25.50
N GLU A 649 11.02 12.67 26.03
CA GLU A 649 11.75 13.13 27.21
C GLU A 649 11.48 12.22 28.41
N ALA A 650 10.22 11.83 28.64
CA ALA A 650 9.82 10.91 29.70
C ALA A 650 10.52 9.53 29.64
N ILE A 651 11.04 9.14 28.47
CA ILE A 651 11.80 7.90 28.28
C ILE A 651 13.31 8.16 28.33
N TRP A 652 13.78 9.21 27.67
CA TRP A 652 15.21 9.47 27.50
C TRP A 652 15.84 10.03 28.78
N TRP A 653 15.13 10.89 29.52
CA TRP A 653 15.64 11.49 30.74
C TRP A 653 15.95 10.45 31.83
N PRO A 654 15.03 9.54 32.22
CA PRO A 654 15.34 8.53 33.24
C PRO A 654 16.45 7.56 32.82
N ARG A 655 16.56 7.27 31.51
CA ARG A 655 17.66 6.45 30.97
C ARG A 655 18.99 7.16 31.07
N PHE A 656 19.01 8.47 30.80
CA PHE A 656 20.20 9.29 30.97
C PHE A 656 20.61 9.38 32.44
N GLU A 657 19.69 9.58 33.38
CA GLU A 657 19.99 9.61 34.82
C GLU A 657 20.70 8.32 35.27
N LYS A 658 20.18 7.16 34.86
CA LYS A 658 20.82 5.87 35.15
C LYS A 658 22.18 5.71 34.46
N LEU A 659 22.33 6.22 33.24
CA LEU A 659 23.59 6.20 32.51
C LEU A 659 24.64 7.08 33.19
N ALA A 660 24.24 8.25 33.71
CA ALA A 660 25.12 9.23 34.32
C ALA A 660 25.90 8.67 35.52
N GLU A 661 25.26 7.85 36.36
CA GLU A 661 25.94 7.16 37.48
C GLU A 661 27.12 6.29 36.99
N ASN A 662 26.87 5.47 35.96
CA ASN A 662 27.87 4.55 35.41
C ASN A 662 28.93 5.29 34.56
N VAL A 663 28.59 6.43 33.96
CA VAL A 663 29.57 7.32 33.32
C VAL A 663 30.55 7.85 34.36
N ILE A 664 30.07 8.34 35.51
CA ILE A 664 30.94 8.85 36.58
C ILE A 664 31.82 7.74 37.17
N GLU A 665 31.27 6.53 37.37
CA GLU A 665 32.07 5.38 37.83
C GLU A 665 33.20 5.05 36.83
N TRP A 666 32.89 5.02 35.54
CA TRP A 666 33.88 4.80 34.48
C TRP A 666 34.93 5.92 34.41
N GLU A 667 34.53 7.19 34.52
CA GLU A 667 35.45 8.34 34.55
C GLU A 667 36.38 8.32 35.76
N ALA A 668 35.84 8.00 36.95
CA ALA A 668 36.59 7.93 38.19
C ALA A 668 37.67 6.84 38.14
N GLY A 669 37.36 5.69 37.53
CA GLY A 669 38.31 4.57 37.37
C GLY A 669 39.52 4.90 36.49
N ARG A 670 39.43 5.91 35.62
CA ARG A 670 40.52 6.35 34.73
C ARG A 670 41.21 7.63 35.20
N ALA A 671 40.67 8.31 36.21
CA ALA A 671 41.11 9.64 36.63
C ALA A 671 42.61 9.71 37.02
N ASP A 672 43.16 8.64 37.60
CA ASP A 672 44.58 8.61 38.00
C ASP A 672 45.55 8.55 36.82
N ALA A 673 45.11 8.00 35.67
CA ALA A 673 45.95 7.86 34.47
C ALA A 673 45.87 9.08 33.54
N VAL A 674 44.77 9.84 33.60
CA VAL A 674 44.47 10.95 32.68
C VAL A 674 44.95 12.28 33.25
N ALA A 675 45.94 12.88 32.61
CA ALA A 675 46.47 14.19 32.99
C ALA A 675 45.57 15.35 32.54
N ARG A 676 44.96 15.24 31.35
CA ARG A 676 44.04 16.26 30.82
C ARG A 676 43.10 15.65 29.78
N ARG A 677 41.86 16.13 29.75
CA ARG A 677 40.81 15.72 28.80
C ARG A 677 40.59 16.81 27.77
N TYR A 678 40.46 16.42 26.51
CA TYR A 678 40.09 17.29 25.41
C TYR A 678 38.88 16.69 24.71
N ALA A 679 37.86 17.51 24.41
CA ALA A 679 36.60 17.07 23.84
C ALA A 679 36.33 17.80 22.52
N GLU A 680 35.76 17.10 21.54
CA GLU A 680 35.50 17.60 20.18
C GLU A 680 36.73 18.21 19.48
N GLU A 681 37.90 17.60 19.68
CA GLU A 681 39.15 18.12 19.14
C GLU A 681 39.21 17.99 17.62
N ARG A 682 39.57 19.09 16.96
CA ARG A 682 39.63 19.18 15.51
C ARG A 682 41.06 18.92 15.01
N ALA A 683 41.21 17.94 14.14
CA ALA A 683 42.44 17.74 13.39
C ALA A 683 42.51 18.70 12.18
N GLU A 684 43.63 19.41 12.03
CA GLU A 684 43.92 20.24 10.87
C GLU A 684 44.12 19.39 9.60
N LYS A 685 43.96 20.03 8.43
CA LYS A 685 44.15 19.37 7.14
C LYS A 685 45.60 18.93 7.00
N THR A 686 45.79 17.62 7.03
CA THR A 686 47.12 16.99 6.95
C THR A 686 47.27 16.29 5.61
N VAL A 687 48.36 16.57 4.88
CA VAL A 687 48.64 15.93 3.59
C VAL A 687 48.95 14.45 3.81
N VAL A 688 48.30 13.58 3.05
CA VAL A 688 48.50 12.13 3.13
C VAL A 688 49.70 11.73 2.30
N GLY A 689 50.85 11.57 2.96
CA GLY A 689 52.08 11.12 2.33
C GLY A 689 52.48 12.01 1.14
N ARG A 690 52.70 11.43 -0.04
CA ARG A 690 53.06 12.20 -1.26
C ARG A 690 51.90 12.41 -2.24
N THR A 691 50.66 12.14 -1.81
CA THR A 691 49.48 12.15 -2.70
C THR A 691 49.00 13.55 -3.07
N GLY A 692 49.35 14.58 -2.30
CA GLY A 692 48.80 15.93 -2.43
C GLY A 692 47.34 16.07 -1.95
N VAL A 693 46.73 14.98 -1.50
CA VAL A 693 45.37 14.94 -0.94
C VAL A 693 45.45 15.11 0.58
N THR A 694 44.48 15.81 1.17
CA THR A 694 44.45 16.10 2.61
C THR A 694 43.37 15.30 3.35
N LEU A 695 43.66 14.91 4.59
CA LEU A 695 42.73 14.32 5.54
C LEU A 695 42.50 15.26 6.72
N SER A 696 41.27 15.36 7.22
CA SER A 696 40.95 15.97 8.51
C SER A 696 39.84 15.19 9.23
N GLY A 697 39.68 15.40 10.52
CA GLY A 697 38.64 14.74 11.31
C GLY A 697 38.37 15.46 12.63
N TYR A 698 37.43 14.92 13.38
CA TYR A 698 37.11 15.31 14.74
C TYR A 698 37.21 14.07 15.60
N ALA A 699 37.89 14.17 16.74
CA ALA A 699 37.87 13.13 17.76
C ALA A 699 36.87 13.57 18.84
N ASP A 700 35.90 12.71 19.17
CA ASP A 700 34.91 13.00 20.22
C ASP A 700 35.61 13.34 21.54
N ARG A 701 36.64 12.55 21.90
CA ARG A 701 37.48 12.80 23.07
C ARG A 701 38.91 12.29 22.89
N VAL A 702 39.86 13.09 23.40
CA VAL A 702 41.27 12.71 23.53
C VAL A 702 41.75 12.92 24.97
N ASP A 703 42.17 11.83 25.60
CA ASP A 703 42.71 11.85 26.98
C ASP A 703 44.24 11.84 26.94
N LEU A 704 44.86 12.90 27.44
CA LEU A 704 46.32 13.00 27.54
C LEU A 704 46.80 12.22 28.76
N LEU A 705 47.70 11.27 28.54
CA LEU A 705 48.31 10.43 29.57
C LEU A 705 49.73 10.89 29.91
N ALA A 706 50.31 10.29 30.96
CA ALA A 706 51.72 10.45 31.27
C ALA A 706 52.63 9.98 30.11
N GLY A 707 53.83 10.55 30.02
CA GLY A 707 54.84 10.12 29.03
C GLY A 707 54.57 10.52 27.58
N GLY A 708 53.67 11.48 27.32
CA GLY A 708 53.38 11.97 25.97
C GLY A 708 52.46 11.06 25.15
N MET A 709 51.80 10.11 25.81
CA MET A 709 50.79 9.24 25.23
C MET A 709 49.40 9.88 25.29
N ALA A 710 48.49 9.48 24.41
CA ALA A 710 47.08 9.86 24.51
C ALA A 710 46.14 8.76 24.03
N ASP A 711 44.95 8.72 24.61
CA ASP A 711 43.89 7.79 24.26
C ASP A 711 42.83 8.50 23.42
N ILE A 712 42.37 7.86 22.34
CA ILE A 712 41.30 8.38 21.48
C ILE A 712 40.03 7.57 21.74
N LEU A 713 38.99 8.28 22.15
CA LEU A 713 37.73 7.71 22.59
C LEU A 713 36.58 8.27 21.74
N ASP A 714 35.72 7.38 21.28
CA ASP A 714 34.55 7.69 20.45
C ASP A 714 33.27 7.19 21.16
N TYR A 715 32.36 8.11 21.49
CA TYR A 715 31.16 7.76 22.25
C TYR A 715 30.11 7.15 21.34
N LYS A 716 29.57 5.97 21.69
CA LYS A 716 28.58 5.29 20.85
C LYS A 716 27.38 4.81 21.65
N THR A 717 26.19 5.30 21.29
CA THR A 717 24.90 4.86 21.84
C THR A 717 24.38 3.56 21.20
N GLY A 718 25.04 3.09 20.13
CA GLY A 718 24.75 1.84 19.43
C GLY A 718 25.97 0.92 19.32
N SER A 719 25.81 -0.22 18.65
CA SER A 719 26.84 -1.27 18.51
C SER A 719 27.66 -1.20 17.22
N SER A 720 27.40 -0.21 16.36
CA SER A 720 28.11 0.01 15.09
C SER A 720 29.01 1.25 15.18
N PRO A 721 30.20 1.27 14.55
CA PRO A 721 30.91 0.13 13.93
C PRO A 721 31.24 -0.96 14.96
N SER A 722 31.37 -2.21 14.52
CA SER A 722 31.78 -3.28 15.43
C SER A 722 33.30 -3.22 15.68
N LYS A 723 33.72 -3.68 16.86
CA LYS A 723 35.14 -3.83 17.20
C LYS A 723 35.92 -4.61 16.13
N ALA A 724 35.32 -5.62 15.53
CA ALA A 724 35.92 -6.41 14.45
C ALA A 724 36.21 -5.56 13.19
N GLN A 725 35.26 -4.71 12.78
CA GLN A 725 35.41 -3.86 11.59
C GLN A 725 36.42 -2.75 11.82
N ALA A 726 36.46 -2.18 13.03
CA ALA A 726 37.46 -1.18 13.38
C ALA A 726 38.87 -1.80 13.45
N HIS A 727 39.03 -2.97 14.10
CA HIS A 727 40.31 -3.68 14.20
C HIS A 727 40.87 -4.12 12.83
N THR A 728 40.00 -4.54 11.91
CA THR A 728 40.37 -4.93 10.53
C THR A 728 40.53 -3.73 9.58
N LEU A 729 40.36 -2.51 10.08
CA LEU A 729 40.40 -1.26 9.32
C LEU A 729 39.35 -1.21 8.19
N LEU A 730 38.24 -1.95 8.32
CA LEU A 730 37.08 -1.80 7.44
C LEU A 730 36.36 -0.46 7.71
N SER A 731 36.26 -0.09 8.99
CA SER A 731 35.83 1.22 9.48
C SER A 731 37.01 1.91 10.15
N PRO A 732 37.88 2.60 9.39
CA PRO A 732 39.20 3.02 9.87
C PRO A 732 39.19 4.31 10.71
N GLN A 733 38.01 4.77 11.18
CA GLN A 733 37.84 6.07 11.83
C GLN A 733 38.84 6.31 12.99
N LEU A 734 38.74 5.51 14.06
CA LEU A 734 39.61 5.62 15.24
C LEU A 734 41.10 5.50 14.88
N ALA A 735 41.45 4.61 13.96
CA ALA A 735 42.84 4.40 13.55
C ALA A 735 43.39 5.61 12.75
N LEU A 736 42.57 6.24 11.91
CA LEU A 736 42.96 7.45 11.18
C LEU A 736 43.05 8.68 12.11
N GLU A 737 42.18 8.78 13.12
CA GLU A 737 42.31 9.78 14.18
C GLU A 737 43.62 9.59 14.96
N GLY A 738 43.99 8.34 15.30
CA GLY A 738 45.29 8.00 15.90
C GLY A 738 46.47 8.39 15.00
N ALA A 739 46.34 8.19 13.69
CA ALA A 739 47.37 8.58 12.73
C ALA A 739 47.54 10.10 12.64
N LEU A 740 46.43 10.86 12.70
CA LEU A 740 46.42 12.32 12.73
C LEU A 740 47.04 12.85 14.03
N LEU A 741 46.75 12.22 15.17
CA LEU A 741 47.37 12.55 16.46
C LEU A 741 48.89 12.43 16.43
N ARG A 742 49.40 11.33 15.90
CA ARG A 742 50.85 11.10 15.77
C ARG A 742 51.54 12.10 14.85
N ARG A 743 50.80 12.69 13.91
CA ARG A 743 51.30 13.71 12.97
C ARG A 743 51.16 15.13 13.51
N GLY A 744 50.67 15.30 14.74
CA GLY A 744 50.48 16.61 15.35
C GLY A 744 49.35 17.42 14.70
N ALA A 745 48.38 16.75 14.07
CA ALA A 745 47.27 17.42 13.39
C ALA A 745 46.30 18.10 14.37
N PHE A 746 46.24 17.66 15.62
CA PHE A 746 45.48 18.33 16.67
C PHE A 746 46.34 19.42 17.31
N ARG A 747 46.06 20.68 16.98
CA ARG A 747 46.91 21.83 17.29
C ARG A 747 47.23 21.98 18.78
N GLU A 748 46.25 21.76 19.65
CA GLU A 748 46.41 21.92 21.11
C GLU A 748 47.21 20.76 21.74
N LEU A 749 47.13 19.56 21.15
CA LEU A 749 47.81 18.38 21.66
C LEU A 749 49.23 18.25 21.12
N GLY A 750 49.51 18.75 19.92
CA GLY A 750 50.78 18.54 19.24
C GLY A 750 51.06 17.05 18.94
N ILE A 751 52.32 16.69 18.76
CA ILE A 751 52.71 15.30 18.47
C ILE A 751 52.58 14.46 19.74
N ARG A 752 51.75 13.42 19.70
CA ARG A 752 51.53 12.45 20.78
C ARG A 752 51.50 11.03 20.23
N GLU A 753 51.88 10.07 21.05
CA GLU A 753 51.78 8.64 20.69
C GLU A 753 50.41 8.09 21.11
N PRO A 754 49.62 7.50 20.19
CA PRO A 754 48.34 6.92 20.56
C PRO A 754 48.57 5.67 21.43
N SER A 755 47.93 5.62 22.60
CA SER A 755 48.01 4.52 23.58
C SER A 755 46.80 3.60 23.46
N GLN A 756 45.58 4.16 23.48
CA GLN A 756 44.32 3.45 23.29
C GLN A 756 43.52 4.01 22.11
N LEU A 757 42.82 3.11 21.42
CA LEU A 757 41.76 3.43 20.47
C LEU A 757 40.51 2.65 20.91
N ALA A 758 39.45 3.34 21.35
CA ALA A 758 38.29 2.64 21.89
C ALA A 758 36.95 3.34 21.62
N PHE A 759 35.90 2.52 21.51
CA PHE A 759 34.53 2.99 21.59
C PHE A 759 34.07 2.99 23.04
N VAL A 760 33.50 4.08 23.52
CA VAL A 760 32.82 4.11 24.82
C VAL A 760 31.34 3.81 24.57
N ARG A 761 30.92 2.60 24.92
CA ARG A 761 29.56 2.10 24.65
C ARG A 761 28.60 2.60 25.73
N LEU A 762 27.63 3.40 25.31
CA LEU A 762 26.56 3.95 26.15
C LEU A 762 25.27 3.17 25.86
N LYS A 763 25.02 2.07 26.59
CA LYS A 763 23.88 1.22 26.27
C LYS A 763 22.57 1.72 26.90
N PRO A 764 21.41 1.43 26.27
CA PRO A 764 20.10 1.84 26.79
C PRO A 764 19.73 1.26 28.17
N ASN A 765 20.37 0.16 28.60
CA ASN A 765 20.16 -0.45 29.92
C ASN A 765 20.91 0.28 31.06
N GLY A 766 21.70 1.30 30.72
CA GLY A 766 22.56 2.07 31.61
C GLY A 766 24.02 1.61 31.61
N GLU A 767 24.35 0.48 30.96
CA GLU A 767 25.72 -0.06 30.96
C GLU A 767 26.67 0.87 30.18
N VAL A 768 27.81 1.21 30.83
CA VAL A 768 28.91 2.00 30.25
C VAL A 768 30.17 1.16 30.31
N PHE A 769 30.80 0.93 29.16
CA PHE A 769 32.09 0.25 29.12
C PHE A 769 32.93 0.68 27.93
N GLU A 770 34.24 0.54 28.10
CA GLU A 770 35.23 0.79 27.06
C GLU A 770 35.42 -0.48 26.20
N GLU A 771 35.24 -0.34 24.90
CA GLU A 771 35.48 -1.39 23.91
C GLU A 771 36.71 -1.02 23.08
N SER A 772 37.88 -1.43 23.56
CA SER A 772 39.16 -1.25 22.84
C SER A 772 39.18 -2.01 21.52
N ILE A 773 39.64 -1.36 20.45
CA ILE A 773 39.82 -1.98 19.13
C ILE A 773 41.20 -2.62 18.95
N LEU A 774 42.06 -2.58 19.97
CA LEU A 774 43.46 -3.05 19.89
C LEU A 774 43.60 -4.57 19.84
N GLU A 775 42.61 -5.31 20.32
CA GLU A 775 42.64 -6.77 20.27
C GLU A 775 41.32 -7.33 19.76
N TYR A 776 41.32 -8.08 18.67
CA TYR A 776 40.15 -8.85 18.25
C TYR A 776 40.54 -10.30 17.95
N ASN A 777 39.72 -11.25 18.39
CA ASN A 777 39.92 -12.68 18.15
C ASN A 777 41.33 -13.17 18.56
N ARG A 778 41.82 -12.73 19.74
CA ARG A 778 43.15 -13.02 20.29
C ARG A 778 44.33 -12.52 19.44
N LYS A 779 44.11 -11.50 18.62
CA LYS A 779 45.16 -10.81 17.84
C LYS A 779 45.38 -9.42 18.41
N PRO A 780 46.30 -9.25 19.37
CA PRO A 780 46.62 -7.92 19.90
C PRO A 780 47.45 -7.13 18.89
N ARG A 781 47.20 -5.83 18.84
CA ARG A 781 47.91 -4.84 18.05
C ARG A 781 48.08 -3.57 18.87
N THR A 782 49.16 -2.83 18.67
CA THR A 782 49.30 -1.53 19.32
C THR A 782 48.44 -0.48 18.61
N ALA A 783 48.04 0.56 19.33
CA ALA A 783 47.35 1.70 18.75
C ALA A 783 48.19 2.39 17.65
N ASN A 784 49.52 2.43 17.82
CA ASN A 784 50.46 2.93 16.83
C ASN A 784 50.45 2.07 15.55
N ASP A 785 50.53 0.73 15.68
CA ASP A 785 50.51 -0.17 14.53
C ASP A 785 49.22 -0.04 13.71
N LEU A 786 48.06 0.07 14.38
CA LEU A 786 46.78 0.27 13.69
C LEU A 786 46.73 1.63 12.98
N SER A 787 47.25 2.68 13.63
CA SER A 787 47.26 4.04 13.09
C SER A 787 48.15 4.15 11.85
N GLU A 788 49.38 3.65 11.92
CA GLU A 788 50.31 3.68 10.79
C GLU A 788 49.87 2.77 9.65
N GLU A 789 49.29 1.60 9.95
CA GLU A 789 48.72 0.75 8.90
C GLU A 789 47.52 1.42 8.21
N ALA A 790 46.62 2.05 8.98
CA ALA A 790 45.49 2.79 8.41
C ALA A 790 45.96 3.92 7.51
N TRP A 791 46.98 4.67 7.93
CA TRP A 791 47.58 5.72 7.12
C TRP A 791 48.22 5.18 5.82
N ALA A 792 49.01 4.11 5.91
CA ALA A 792 49.65 3.49 4.75
C ALA A 792 48.62 2.87 3.77
N ARG A 793 47.50 2.33 4.29
CA ARG A 793 46.38 1.85 3.46
C ARG A 793 45.67 3.01 2.77
N LEU A 794 45.44 4.11 3.48
CA LEU A 794 44.83 5.31 2.91
C LEU A 794 45.72 5.92 1.81
N GLU A 795 47.03 6.04 2.05
CA GLU A 795 47.95 6.56 1.04
C GLU A 795 47.91 5.73 -0.25
N ARG A 796 47.92 4.40 -0.15
CA ARG A 796 47.77 3.50 -1.31
C ARG A 796 46.42 3.68 -2.01
N LEU A 797 45.33 3.81 -1.25
CA LEU A 797 44.00 4.03 -1.81
C LEU A 797 43.94 5.35 -2.60
N LEU A 798 44.52 6.41 -2.06
CA LEU A 798 44.55 7.71 -2.72
C LEU A 798 45.44 7.70 -3.97
N PHE A 799 46.56 6.98 -3.96
CA PHE A 799 47.36 6.76 -5.17
C PHE A 799 46.60 5.96 -6.23
N HIS A 800 45.82 4.95 -5.84
CA HIS A 800 44.96 4.22 -6.77
C HIS A 800 43.96 5.15 -7.47
N TYR A 801 43.39 6.11 -6.74
CA TYR A 801 42.52 7.16 -7.32
C TYR A 801 43.27 8.36 -7.91
N ALA A 802 44.61 8.35 -7.96
CA ALA A 802 45.40 9.30 -8.74
C ALA A 802 45.63 8.82 -10.19
N ASP A 803 45.31 7.55 -10.50
CA ASP A 803 45.36 7.02 -11.87
C ASP A 803 44.10 7.42 -12.66
N PRO A 804 44.23 8.08 -13.83
CA PRO A 804 43.11 8.44 -14.71
C PRO A 804 42.23 7.26 -15.12
N THR A 805 42.78 6.04 -15.17
CA THR A 805 42.07 4.83 -15.60
C THR A 805 41.20 4.22 -14.50
N THR A 806 41.47 4.54 -13.24
CA THR A 806 40.66 4.13 -12.09
C THR A 806 39.34 4.90 -12.08
N GLY A 807 38.23 4.15 -12.03
CA GLY A 807 36.90 4.72 -11.90
C GLY A 807 36.28 4.47 -10.53
N TYR A 808 35.26 5.26 -10.21
CA TYR A 808 34.54 5.21 -8.94
C TYR A 808 33.43 4.15 -9.02
N LEU A 809 33.79 2.90 -8.72
CA LEU A 809 32.88 1.75 -8.78
C LEU A 809 31.75 1.87 -7.76
N SER A 810 30.51 1.56 -8.15
CA SER A 810 29.39 1.50 -7.20
C SER A 810 29.45 0.25 -6.33
N ARG A 811 29.23 0.38 -5.02
CA ARG A 811 29.21 -0.71 -4.04
C ARG A 811 30.43 -1.64 -4.10
N ALA A 812 31.63 -1.07 -4.24
CA ALA A 812 32.90 -1.80 -4.36
C ALA A 812 33.08 -2.89 -3.29
N LEU A 813 32.56 -2.66 -2.07
CA LEU A 813 32.41 -3.70 -1.06
C LEU A 813 30.91 -3.84 -0.70
N PRO A 814 30.39 -5.07 -0.55
CA PRO A 814 29.01 -5.26 -0.10
C PRO A 814 28.75 -4.56 1.24
N PHE A 815 27.67 -3.77 1.31
CA PHE A 815 27.13 -3.32 2.59
C PHE A 815 26.48 -4.50 3.36
N ARG A 816 26.30 -4.36 4.67
CA ARG A 816 25.89 -5.46 5.56
C ARG A 816 24.55 -6.09 5.13
N GLU A 817 24.34 -7.34 5.53
CA GLU A 817 22.98 -7.91 5.64
C GLU A 817 22.10 -6.97 6.50
N GLY A 818 21.04 -6.42 5.91
CA GLY A 818 20.07 -5.55 6.58
C GLY A 818 20.14 -4.06 6.24
N GLU A 819 21.18 -3.56 5.55
CA GLU A 819 21.19 -2.20 4.99
C GLU A 819 20.50 -2.22 3.62
N ALA A 820 19.22 -1.87 3.59
CA ALA A 820 18.35 -2.03 2.43
C ALA A 820 18.65 -1.05 1.26
N GLY A 821 19.44 0.00 1.47
CA GLY A 821 19.85 0.90 0.38
C GLY A 821 20.84 2.00 0.80
N GLY A 822 21.64 2.46 -0.15
CA GLY A 822 22.46 3.67 -0.10
C GLY A 822 21.83 4.81 -0.91
N ASP A 823 22.18 6.06 -0.57
CA ASP A 823 21.56 7.28 -1.11
C ASP A 823 21.58 7.38 -2.65
N TYR A 824 22.55 6.72 -3.30
CA TYR A 824 22.76 6.80 -4.74
C TYR A 824 22.45 5.48 -5.47
N ASP A 825 21.86 4.49 -4.82
CA ASP A 825 21.59 3.18 -5.43
C ASP A 825 20.66 3.27 -6.64
N LEU A 826 19.64 4.12 -6.57
CA LEU A 826 18.72 4.35 -7.69
C LEU A 826 19.48 4.96 -8.89
N LEU A 827 20.33 5.95 -8.62
CA LEU A 827 21.17 6.58 -9.65
C LEU A 827 22.18 5.59 -10.23
N ALA A 828 22.70 4.70 -9.40
CA ALA A 828 23.61 3.63 -9.80
C ALA A 828 22.90 2.43 -10.45
N ARG A 829 21.56 2.41 -10.49
CA ARG A 829 20.72 1.30 -10.99
C ARG A 829 21.03 -0.04 -10.33
N VAL A 830 21.34 -0.04 -9.03
CA VAL A 830 21.82 -1.24 -8.29
C VAL A 830 20.92 -2.46 -8.51
N LEU A 831 19.61 -2.30 -8.32
CA LEU A 831 18.64 -3.39 -8.45
C LEU A 831 18.63 -4.03 -9.85
N GLU A 832 19.03 -3.28 -10.88
CA GLU A 832 19.03 -3.75 -12.25
C GLU A 832 20.24 -4.64 -12.55
N TRP A 833 21.45 -4.17 -12.28
CA TRP A 833 22.66 -4.96 -12.54
C TRP A 833 22.91 -6.04 -11.49
N SER A 834 22.44 -5.88 -10.25
CA SER A 834 22.58 -6.93 -9.22
C SER A 834 21.68 -8.13 -9.49
N ALA A 835 20.55 -7.93 -10.20
CA ALA A 835 19.65 -9.00 -10.62
C ALA A 835 20.18 -9.81 -11.81
N GLY A 836 21.13 -9.25 -12.58
CA GLY A 836 21.70 -9.86 -13.79
C GLY A 836 22.68 -11.02 -13.57
N GLY A 837 23.08 -11.29 -12.33
CA GLY A 837 24.18 -12.22 -12.02
C GLY A 837 25.54 -11.57 -12.32
N ALA A 838 26.50 -11.72 -11.41
CA ALA A 838 27.86 -11.22 -11.61
C ALA A 838 28.46 -11.87 -12.87
N SER A 839 28.89 -11.04 -13.82
CA SER A 839 29.75 -11.50 -14.93
C SER A 839 31.01 -12.15 -14.35
N GLU A 840 31.43 -13.27 -14.93
CA GLU A 840 32.54 -14.13 -14.44
C GLU A 840 33.90 -13.40 -14.26
N ASP A 841 34.04 -12.16 -14.73
CA ASP A 841 35.23 -11.33 -14.54
C ASP A 841 35.38 -10.72 -13.12
N GLU A 842 34.39 -10.87 -12.22
CA GLU A 842 34.41 -10.25 -10.88
C GLU A 842 35.09 -11.10 -9.78
N ALA A 843 35.75 -12.22 -10.11
CA ALA A 843 36.41 -13.08 -9.12
C ALA A 843 37.86 -12.68 -8.76
N GLU A 844 38.48 -11.74 -9.47
CA GLU A 844 39.84 -11.28 -9.21
C GLU A 844 39.91 -9.74 -9.17
N GLY A 845 39.79 -9.14 -7.98
CA GLY A 845 39.93 -7.68 -7.78
C GLY A 845 40.15 -7.28 -6.33
#